data_AF-A0A1K0FLT2-F1
#
_entry.id   AF-A0A1K0FLT2-F1
#
_cell.length_a   1.000
_cell.length_b   1.000
_cell.length_c   1.000
_cell.angle_alpha   90.00
_cell.angle_beta   90.00
_cell.angle_gamma   90.00
#
_symmetry.space_group_name_H-M   'P 1'
#
loop_
_entity.id
_entity.type
_entity.pdbx_description
1 polymer ?
#
loop_
_entity_poly.entity_id
_entity_poly.type
_entity_poly.pdbx_seq_one_letter_code
_entity_poly.pdbx_strand_id
1 'polypeptide(L)'
;MPVRQSVGVHSPSGVELAGLASLLVAVPAVALLGNSGRKHTGAARRAHLLLAAGAAVATGAALAGLVSALMAHEQMRAHVRTLGQAVAVAMALGTLTLLAGTLMLPGAAENRRAALRHLLDGLVIAAALWFVGWTLVSEPTRILGDLTPVRCLSVLLGAGVATIATGLTTILAVHAHRPRHVTVRVAAGVTLVAISATALPGGICQGGPVVILLGALLLPAGLVVVARAVKVADRPVTVSGDIIQRGTGYAFVPMTAMVIAGTCHILAGGEIAGLGFLGASIEGFALVSRQYLALGDVRSYTLRLRQREAHFRELAHTDPLTGLANRRGLVRALREPAVPGRPRTLVGLDLDGFKNVNDMRGHDVGDAVLAEVGARLRAHLSHGDVAARLGGDEFAVLMRATPDEAMAAGERLLAVLCEPYETEEGSVFLSASVGVAGSLTPGDTCELMRDADLALRYAKQRGKNRVERYQKRYDELLRRHSVLENELRHAIERDQLRLVFQPVVALPSVRPVGAEALLRWHHPDLGSVRPDEFIPVAEESGLIGMLGAWVLDQACGQLAQWLTAGHDVWVSVNLSPKELHAADYAGQVAAVLDKYGVPPQRLVLEVTEHAVATDMDELIRRLVELRSTGVRIALDDFGAGYSSLGQLRNLPVDILKIDHALVAEPESRTGTAAPLVDVVVRLGHRLGLEVLAEGIGTPAQREIVEAAGCRLGQGSLFGWGVPAEHLEAQLRAGRSCGSRQVPAPRSRPAPIAPGVPARSQIVMLGPGMRQVRAVLPTDPAFSSDQDVRSVDAPREMGQS
;
A
#
# COMPACT_ATOMS: atom_id res chain seq x y z
N MET A 1 64.41 95.48 16.37
CA MET A 1 64.03 94.47 15.36
C MET A 1 64.34 93.09 15.89
N PRO A 2 63.37 92.18 15.90
CA PRO A 2 63.66 90.80 15.52
C PRO A 2 62.75 90.31 14.39
N VAL A 3 63.44 89.77 13.39
CA VAL A 3 63.10 88.82 12.32
C VAL A 3 61.66 88.27 12.27
N ARG A 4 60.95 88.60 11.18
CA ARG A 4 59.79 87.85 10.65
C ARG A 4 60.22 86.41 10.37
N GLN A 5 59.72 85.44 11.13
CA GLN A 5 59.68 84.05 10.68
C GLN A 5 58.68 83.97 9.53
N SER A 6 59.20 83.65 8.34
CA SER A 6 58.41 83.30 7.18
C SER A 6 57.50 82.12 7.52
N VAL A 7 56.19 82.31 7.37
CA VAL A 7 55.20 81.24 7.32
C VAL A 7 55.51 80.39 6.09
N GLY A 8 56.32 79.36 6.27
CA GLY A 8 56.50 78.31 5.28
C GLY A 8 55.20 77.55 5.17
N VAL A 9 54.48 77.74 4.05
CA VAL A 9 53.43 76.83 3.64
C VAL A 9 54.07 75.45 3.53
N HIS A 10 53.65 74.51 4.38
CA HIS A 10 54.09 73.12 4.27
C HIS A 10 53.58 72.62 2.91
N SER A 11 54.48 72.50 1.93
CA SER A 11 54.17 71.86 0.67
C SER A 11 53.77 70.41 0.97
N PRO A 12 52.60 69.93 0.50
CA PRO A 12 52.16 68.57 0.77
C PRO A 12 53.24 67.59 0.33
N SER A 13 53.53 66.58 1.16
CA SER A 13 54.50 65.57 0.79
C SER A 13 53.97 64.80 -0.43
N GLY A 14 54.83 64.45 -1.40
CA GLY A 14 54.41 63.67 -2.58
C GLY A 14 53.71 62.35 -2.21
N VAL A 15 53.97 61.85 -1.00
CA VAL A 15 53.36 60.65 -0.40
C VAL A 15 51.88 60.85 -0.07
N GLU A 16 51.48 62.01 0.47
CA GLU A 16 50.08 62.29 0.82
C GLU A 16 49.21 62.53 -0.43
N LEU A 17 49.78 63.20 -1.44
CA LEU A 17 49.13 63.36 -2.75
C LEU A 17 48.92 62.01 -3.46
N ALA A 18 49.92 61.12 -3.40
CA ALA A 18 49.80 59.76 -3.90
C ALA A 18 48.74 58.94 -3.14
N GLY A 19 48.65 59.12 -1.81
CA GLY A 19 47.61 58.51 -0.98
C GLY A 19 46.19 58.95 -1.38
N LEU A 20 45.97 60.24 -1.63
CA LEU A 20 44.68 60.76 -2.06
C LEU A 20 44.27 60.21 -3.44
N ALA A 21 45.22 60.22 -4.39
CA ALA A 21 44.99 59.67 -5.72
C ALA A 21 44.62 58.18 -5.67
N SER A 22 45.25 57.41 -4.79
CA SER A 22 44.92 56.00 -4.55
C SER A 22 43.51 55.82 -3.98
N LEU A 23 43.11 56.61 -2.98
CA LEU A 23 41.78 56.50 -2.37
C LEU A 23 40.63 56.85 -3.33
N LEU A 24 40.86 57.73 -4.31
CA LEU A 24 39.87 58.01 -5.36
C LEU A 24 39.52 56.77 -6.20
N VAL A 25 40.42 55.79 -6.30
CA VAL A 25 40.18 54.50 -6.98
C VAL A 25 39.14 53.64 -6.24
N ALA A 26 38.88 53.89 -4.94
CA ALA A 26 37.85 53.19 -4.19
C ALA A 26 36.42 53.61 -4.58
N VAL A 27 36.23 54.85 -5.07
CA VAL A 27 34.89 55.40 -5.37
C VAL A 27 34.15 54.59 -6.45
N PRO A 28 34.77 54.24 -7.60
CA PRO A 28 34.15 53.34 -8.57
C PRO A 28 33.79 51.97 -7.99
N ALA A 29 34.62 51.40 -7.10
CA ALA A 29 34.35 50.10 -6.48
C ALA A 29 33.11 50.15 -5.57
N VAL A 30 32.93 51.22 -4.80
CA VAL A 30 31.71 51.45 -4.00
C VAL A 30 30.48 51.57 -4.89
N ALA A 31 30.57 52.31 -6.00
CA ALA A 31 29.47 52.48 -6.95
C ALA A 31 29.07 51.14 -7.61
N LEU A 32 30.05 50.31 -7.97
CA LEU A 32 29.80 48.97 -8.52
C LEU A 32 29.06 48.07 -7.52
N LEU A 33 29.45 48.09 -6.24
CA LEU A 33 28.76 47.33 -5.18
C LEU A 33 27.33 47.82 -4.96
N GLY A 34 27.12 49.14 -4.93
CA GLY A 34 25.78 49.73 -4.80
C GLY A 34 24.86 49.37 -5.97
N ASN A 35 25.38 49.38 -7.20
CA ASN A 35 24.63 48.97 -8.39
C ASN A 35 24.31 47.47 -8.37
N SER A 36 25.24 46.62 -7.94
CA SER A 36 25.01 45.18 -7.73
C SER A 36 23.84 44.96 -6.77
N GLY A 37 23.81 45.66 -5.64
CA GLY A 37 22.73 45.53 -4.66
C GLY A 37 21.34 45.93 -5.17
N ARG A 38 21.24 46.87 -6.13
CA ARG A 38 19.95 47.26 -6.73
C ARG A 38 19.37 46.20 -7.68
N LYS A 39 20.20 45.29 -8.19
CA LYS A 39 19.80 44.27 -9.17
C LYS A 39 19.22 43.00 -8.53
N HIS A 40 19.42 42.78 -7.23
CA HIS A 40 18.97 41.57 -6.53
C HIS A 40 17.74 41.80 -5.65
N THR A 41 17.05 40.71 -5.32
CA THR A 41 15.93 40.68 -4.38
C THR A 41 16.26 39.79 -3.16
N GLY A 42 15.42 39.83 -2.11
CA GLY A 42 15.54 38.93 -0.96
C GLY A 42 16.83 39.07 -0.13
N ALA A 43 17.39 37.94 0.30
CA ALA A 43 18.58 37.89 1.16
C ALA A 43 19.86 38.35 0.43
N ALA A 44 20.00 38.03 -0.86
CA ALA A 44 21.11 38.48 -1.68
C ALA A 44 21.17 40.01 -1.77
N ARG A 45 20.01 40.69 -1.93
CA ARG A 45 19.93 42.16 -1.91
C ARG A 45 20.53 42.76 -0.63
N ARG A 46 20.16 42.20 0.53
CA ARG A 46 20.63 42.68 1.84
C ARG A 46 22.14 42.56 1.98
N ALA A 47 22.71 41.42 1.57
CA ALA A 47 24.15 41.19 1.59
C ALA A 47 24.92 42.23 0.77
N HIS A 48 24.48 42.46 -0.48
CA HIS A 48 25.11 43.44 -1.37
C HIS A 48 24.97 44.89 -0.89
N LEU A 49 23.82 45.26 -0.32
CA LEU A 49 23.61 46.60 0.23
C LEU A 49 24.48 46.84 1.47
N LEU A 50 24.64 45.85 2.34
CA LEU A 50 25.57 45.94 3.48
C LEU A 50 27.02 46.08 3.00
N LEU A 51 27.42 45.33 1.97
CA LEU A 51 28.76 45.46 1.39
C LEU A 51 28.99 46.87 0.81
N ALA A 52 28.01 47.42 0.10
CA ALA A 52 28.09 48.78 -0.44
C ALA A 52 28.13 49.84 0.66
N ALA A 53 27.29 49.71 1.69
CA ALA A 53 27.26 50.65 2.82
C ALA A 53 28.57 50.65 3.61
N GLY A 54 29.10 49.46 3.93
CA GLY A 54 30.38 49.33 4.63
C GLY A 54 31.56 49.89 3.83
N ALA A 55 31.58 49.64 2.51
CA ALA A 55 32.59 50.19 1.61
C ALA A 55 32.54 51.73 1.53
N ALA A 56 31.33 52.30 1.48
CA ALA A 56 31.12 53.75 1.46
C ALA A 56 31.61 54.42 2.75
N VAL A 57 31.27 53.85 3.91
CA VAL A 57 31.70 54.35 5.22
C VAL A 57 33.22 54.30 5.36
N ALA A 58 33.86 53.17 5.00
CA ALA A 58 35.32 53.03 5.09
C ALA A 58 36.06 53.99 4.15
N THR A 59 35.56 54.16 2.91
CA THR A 59 36.16 55.07 1.91
C THR A 59 35.99 56.53 2.33
N GLY A 60 34.81 56.93 2.80
CA GLY A 60 34.55 58.29 3.27
C GLY A 60 35.40 58.64 4.48
N ALA A 61 35.54 57.72 5.44
CA ALA A 61 36.39 57.90 6.61
C ALA A 61 37.87 58.06 6.23
N ALA A 62 38.38 57.23 5.31
CA ALA A 62 39.76 57.29 4.85
C ALA A 62 40.07 58.61 4.12
N LEU A 63 39.17 59.07 3.24
CA LEU A 63 39.29 60.35 2.53
C LEU A 63 39.27 61.53 3.50
N ALA A 64 38.30 61.55 4.43
CA ALA A 64 38.19 62.61 5.43
C ALA A 64 39.45 62.68 6.30
N GLY A 65 39.98 61.52 6.72
CA GLY A 65 41.22 61.43 7.50
C GLY A 65 42.43 61.99 6.76
N LEU A 66 42.60 61.63 5.49
CA LEU A 66 43.77 62.05 4.70
C LEU A 66 43.71 63.54 4.31
N VAL A 67 42.53 64.06 3.95
CA VAL A 67 42.33 65.49 3.67
C VAL A 67 42.62 66.32 4.92
N SER A 68 42.14 65.86 6.07
CA SER A 68 42.35 66.56 7.33
C SER A 68 43.81 66.51 7.80
N ALA A 69 44.53 65.42 7.50
CA ALA A 69 45.97 65.31 7.74
C ALA A 69 46.78 66.30 6.88
N LEU A 70 46.41 66.48 5.60
CA LEU A 70 47.02 67.44 4.68
C LEU A 70 46.83 68.91 5.09
N MET A 71 45.74 69.22 5.79
CA MET A 71 45.42 70.58 6.24
C MET A 71 45.98 70.91 7.64
N ALA A 72 46.63 69.96 8.31
CA ALA A 72 47.08 70.13 9.69
C ALA A 72 48.42 70.91 9.78
N HIS A 73 48.43 72.07 10.43
CA HIS A 73 49.65 72.81 10.80
C HIS A 73 50.28 72.31 12.11
N GLU A 74 51.57 72.61 12.35
CA GLU A 74 52.33 72.15 13.53
C GLU A 74 51.69 72.44 14.89
N GLN A 75 50.87 73.50 15.01
CA GLN A 75 50.15 73.86 16.23
C GLN A 75 48.90 72.99 16.51
N MET A 76 48.53 72.09 15.60
CA MET A 76 47.26 71.34 15.59
C MET A 76 47.41 69.84 15.98
N ARG A 77 48.60 69.40 16.44
CA ARG A 77 48.89 67.97 16.69
C ARG A 77 47.94 67.27 17.68
N ALA A 78 47.35 68.00 18.63
CA ALA A 78 46.36 67.43 19.55
C ALA A 78 45.04 67.07 18.85
N HIS A 79 44.60 67.89 17.89
CA HIS A 79 43.41 67.66 17.08
C HIS A 79 43.60 66.52 16.05
N VAL A 80 44.85 66.30 15.59
CA VAL A 80 45.19 65.19 14.69
C VAL A 80 44.99 63.83 15.37
N ARG A 81 45.24 63.72 16.69
CA ARG A 81 45.01 62.47 17.43
C ARG A 81 43.52 62.13 17.60
N THR A 82 42.69 63.13 17.94
CA THR A 82 41.24 62.94 18.08
C THR A 82 40.59 62.61 16.73
N LEU A 83 41.07 63.25 15.66
CA LEU A 83 40.70 62.93 14.29
C LEU A 83 41.09 61.49 13.92
N GLY A 84 42.32 61.06 14.20
CA GLY A 84 42.77 59.70 13.92
C GLY A 84 41.93 58.64 14.65
N GLN A 85 41.47 58.93 15.87
CA GLN A 85 40.52 58.07 16.58
C GLN A 85 39.15 58.02 15.90
N ALA A 86 38.60 59.16 15.47
CA ALA A 86 37.33 59.22 14.76
C ALA A 86 37.37 58.45 13.42
N VAL A 87 38.47 58.59 12.67
CA VAL A 87 38.70 57.84 11.42
C VAL A 87 38.78 56.34 11.70
N ALA A 88 39.50 55.93 12.76
CA ALA A 88 39.58 54.52 13.14
C ALA A 88 38.20 53.93 13.47
N VAL A 89 37.39 54.64 14.27
CA VAL A 89 36.03 54.20 14.63
C VAL A 89 35.15 54.05 13.39
N ALA A 90 35.17 55.02 12.48
CA ALA A 90 34.38 54.96 11.25
C ALA A 90 34.85 53.83 10.31
N MET A 91 36.15 53.65 10.13
CA MET A 91 36.69 52.55 9.32
C MET A 91 36.40 51.17 9.93
N ALA A 92 36.45 51.04 11.26
CA ALA A 92 36.06 49.82 11.96
C ALA A 92 34.58 49.50 11.76
N LEU A 93 33.69 50.49 11.90
CA LEU A 93 32.26 50.32 11.65
C LEU A 93 31.98 49.92 10.20
N GLY A 94 32.64 50.56 9.24
CA GLY A 94 32.56 50.20 7.82
C GLY A 94 33.00 48.76 7.56
N THR A 95 34.10 48.34 8.18
CA THR A 95 34.64 46.98 8.05
C THR A 95 33.75 45.92 8.71
N LEU A 96 33.20 46.19 9.90
CA LEU A 96 32.22 45.30 10.54
C LEU A 96 30.95 45.16 9.69
N THR A 97 30.52 46.24 9.04
CA THR A 97 29.39 46.21 8.09
C THR A 97 29.71 45.38 6.85
N LEU A 98 30.94 45.47 6.32
CA LEU A 98 31.42 44.61 5.25
C LEU A 98 31.41 43.13 5.67
N LEU A 99 31.93 42.80 6.86
CA LEU A 99 31.92 41.43 7.39
C LEU A 99 30.50 40.87 7.55
N ALA A 100 29.56 41.68 8.07
CA ALA A 100 28.15 41.31 8.13
C ALA A 100 27.58 41.02 6.72
N GLY A 101 27.90 41.87 5.74
CA GLY A 101 27.57 41.65 4.34
C GLY A 101 28.12 40.33 3.79
N THR A 102 29.37 39.98 4.13
CA THR A 102 29.99 38.71 3.70
C THR A 102 29.29 37.48 4.24
N LEU A 103 28.86 37.48 5.51
CA LEU A 103 28.14 36.37 6.14
C LEU A 103 26.74 36.17 5.57
N MET A 104 26.16 37.22 4.99
CA MET A 104 24.84 37.15 4.37
C MET A 104 24.89 36.75 2.88
N LEU A 105 26.08 36.60 2.30
CA LEU A 105 26.20 36.20 0.89
C LEU A 105 25.67 34.77 0.67
N PRO A 106 25.02 34.51 -0.48
CA PRO A 106 24.67 33.16 -0.89
C PRO A 106 25.92 32.28 -0.93
N GLY A 107 25.91 31.17 -0.19
CA GLY A 107 27.05 30.27 -0.07
C GLY A 107 28.01 30.55 1.09
N ALA A 108 27.86 31.67 1.82
CA ALA A 108 28.58 31.90 3.07
C ALA A 108 28.01 31.09 4.24
N ALA A 109 26.67 31.00 4.32
CA ALA A 109 25.96 30.15 5.29
C ALA A 109 24.56 29.78 4.76
N GLU A 110 24.07 28.59 5.09
CA GLU A 110 22.73 28.12 4.66
C GLU A 110 21.59 28.79 5.44
N ASN A 111 21.83 29.08 6.72
CA ASN A 111 20.83 29.63 7.62
C ASN A 111 21.49 30.50 8.70
N ARG A 112 20.66 31.20 9.49
CA ARG A 112 21.14 32.08 10.57
C ARG A 112 21.97 31.35 11.62
N ARG A 113 21.68 30.07 11.90
CA ARG A 113 22.45 29.26 12.88
C ARG A 113 23.84 28.90 12.34
N ALA A 114 23.94 28.56 11.07
CA ALA A 114 25.21 28.31 10.39
C ALA A 114 26.06 29.60 10.31
N ALA A 115 25.43 30.73 10.01
CA ALA A 115 26.10 32.04 10.05
C ALA A 115 26.64 32.37 11.45
N LEU A 116 25.83 32.13 12.50
CA LEU A 116 26.25 32.32 13.88
C LEU A 116 27.39 31.36 14.27
N ARG A 117 27.37 30.11 13.80
CA ARG A 117 28.47 29.15 14.00
C ARG A 117 29.76 29.64 13.34
N HIS A 118 29.71 30.08 12.08
CA HIS A 118 30.89 30.60 11.39
C HIS A 118 31.44 31.88 12.04
N LEU A 119 30.56 32.74 12.55
CA LEU A 119 30.96 33.90 13.36
C LEU A 119 31.72 33.46 14.62
N LEU A 120 31.18 32.51 15.39
CA LEU A 120 31.80 32.01 16.63
C LEU A 120 33.14 31.32 16.36
N ASP A 121 33.20 30.45 15.34
CA ASP A 121 34.45 29.80 14.92
C ASP A 121 35.49 30.84 14.45
N GLY A 122 35.04 31.90 13.77
CA GLY A 122 35.89 33.00 13.33
C GLY A 122 36.41 33.83 14.51
N LEU A 123 35.58 34.04 15.54
CA LEU A 123 35.97 34.72 16.78
C LEU A 123 37.00 33.94 17.58
N VAL A 124 36.92 32.59 17.62
CA VAL A 124 37.95 31.75 18.24
C VAL A 124 39.31 31.98 17.57
N ILE A 125 39.38 31.94 16.23
CA ILE A 125 40.62 32.21 15.51
C ILE A 125 41.09 33.66 15.73
N ALA A 126 40.16 34.62 15.70
CA ALA A 126 40.49 36.03 15.89
C ALA A 126 41.05 36.32 17.28
N ALA A 127 40.46 35.73 18.33
CA ALA A 127 40.91 35.83 19.70
C ALA A 127 42.32 35.23 19.88
N ALA A 128 42.59 34.11 19.22
CA ALA A 128 43.94 33.51 19.23
C ALA A 128 44.98 34.34 18.49
N LEU A 129 44.66 34.85 17.30
CA LEU A 129 45.55 35.77 16.58
C LEU A 129 45.82 37.03 17.39
N TRP A 130 44.80 37.57 18.05
CA TRP A 130 44.93 38.72 18.95
C TRP A 130 45.84 38.40 20.13
N PHE A 131 45.60 37.28 20.83
CA PHE A 131 46.38 36.89 22.01
C PHE A 131 47.84 36.63 21.65
N VAL A 132 48.11 35.85 20.61
CA VAL A 132 49.47 35.59 20.12
C VAL A 132 50.14 36.91 19.72
N GLY A 133 49.48 37.75 18.93
CA GLY A 133 50.01 39.06 18.56
C GLY A 133 50.30 39.96 19.77
N TRP A 134 49.42 39.95 20.77
CA TRP A 134 49.61 40.68 22.01
C TRP A 134 50.85 40.17 22.77
N THR A 135 51.03 38.85 22.93
CA THR A 135 52.21 38.27 23.63
C THR A 135 53.56 38.59 22.98
N LEU A 136 53.58 38.92 21.69
CA LEU A 136 54.79 39.32 20.95
C LEU A 136 55.15 40.79 21.18
N VAL A 137 54.19 41.60 21.61
CA VAL A 137 54.27 43.07 21.69
C VAL A 137 54.21 43.57 23.14
N SER A 138 53.73 42.76 24.09
CA SER A 138 53.78 43.04 25.53
C SER A 138 55.19 42.81 26.14
N GLU A 139 55.42 43.37 27.32
CA GLU A 139 56.65 43.10 28.09
C GLU A 139 56.61 41.65 28.61
N PRO A 140 57.70 40.86 28.47
CA PRO A 140 59.10 41.29 28.25
C PRO A 140 59.62 41.05 26.81
N THR A 141 58.83 40.42 25.94
CA THR A 141 59.25 40.05 24.57
C THR A 141 59.45 41.28 23.68
N ARG A 142 58.50 42.24 23.75
CA ARG A 142 58.57 43.60 23.19
C ARG A 142 59.32 43.69 21.85
N ILE A 143 58.94 42.87 20.86
CA ILE A 143 59.66 42.73 19.57
C ILE A 143 59.81 44.08 18.83
N LEU A 144 58.88 45.00 19.05
CA LEU A 144 58.86 46.34 18.44
C LEU A 144 59.48 47.44 19.33
N GLY A 145 60.08 47.12 20.49
CA GLY A 145 60.71 48.08 21.39
C GLY A 145 59.75 49.16 21.91
N ASP A 146 60.16 50.43 21.94
CA ASP A 146 59.31 51.56 22.34
C ASP A 146 58.21 51.92 21.33
N LEU A 147 58.21 51.30 20.14
CA LEU A 147 57.19 51.49 19.11
C LEU A 147 55.94 50.63 19.36
N THR A 148 55.79 50.06 20.56
CA THR A 148 54.65 49.22 20.90
C THR A 148 53.33 50.01 20.80
N PRO A 149 52.40 49.60 19.93
CA PRO A 149 51.18 50.36 19.63
C PRO A 149 50.15 50.39 20.76
N VAL A 150 50.47 49.88 21.95
CA VAL A 150 49.55 49.73 23.09
C VAL A 150 49.01 51.09 23.59
N ARG A 151 49.71 52.19 23.32
CA ARG A 151 49.28 53.54 23.72
C ARG A 151 48.32 54.21 22.72
N CYS A 152 48.08 53.62 21.56
CA CYS A 152 47.29 54.23 20.50
C CYS A 152 45.98 53.44 20.26
N LEU A 153 44.86 53.96 20.78
CA LEU A 153 43.54 53.35 20.66
C LEU A 153 43.15 53.05 19.20
N SER A 154 43.55 53.91 18.25
CA SER A 154 43.26 53.75 16.82
C SER A 154 43.90 52.49 16.23
N VAL A 155 45.13 52.16 16.63
CA VAL A 155 45.84 50.94 16.19
C VAL A 155 45.24 49.70 16.83
N LEU A 156 44.89 49.76 18.13
CA LEU A 156 44.25 48.63 18.84
C LEU A 156 42.89 48.28 18.23
N LEU A 157 42.08 49.30 17.94
CA LEU A 157 40.76 49.14 17.34
C LEU A 157 40.85 48.56 15.92
N GLY A 158 41.74 49.10 15.07
CA GLY A 158 41.98 48.56 13.74
C GLY A 158 42.50 47.12 13.78
N ALA A 159 43.50 46.84 14.62
CA ALA A 159 44.07 45.50 14.75
C ALA A 159 43.04 44.46 15.22
N GLY A 160 42.16 44.81 16.16
CA GLY A 160 41.07 43.93 16.59
C GLY A 160 40.08 43.61 15.47
N VAL A 161 39.73 44.59 14.63
CA VAL A 161 38.85 44.33 13.47
C VAL A 161 39.57 43.51 12.39
N ALA A 162 40.88 43.72 12.21
CA ALA A 162 41.70 42.94 11.28
C ALA A 162 41.83 41.46 11.69
N THR A 163 41.99 41.16 12.98
CA THR A 163 41.99 39.77 13.45
C THR A 163 40.62 39.11 13.29
N ILE A 164 39.52 39.83 13.57
CA ILE A 164 38.14 39.34 13.32
C ILE A 164 37.93 39.02 11.84
N ALA A 165 38.34 39.93 10.94
CA ALA A 165 38.22 39.72 9.50
C ALA A 165 39.03 38.51 9.01
N THR A 166 40.26 38.35 9.54
CA THR A 166 41.14 37.23 9.21
C THR A 166 40.58 35.89 9.72
N GLY A 167 40.10 35.86 10.97
CA GLY A 167 39.48 34.67 11.55
C GLY A 167 38.25 34.22 10.76
N LEU A 168 37.36 35.17 10.43
CA LEU A 168 36.17 34.86 9.64
C LEU A 168 36.52 34.42 8.21
N THR A 169 37.48 35.06 7.57
CA THR A 169 37.97 34.67 6.24
C THR A 169 38.51 33.25 6.25
N THR A 170 39.24 32.86 7.31
CA THR A 170 39.78 31.51 7.46
C THR A 170 38.65 30.47 7.57
N ILE A 171 37.60 30.76 8.35
CA ILE A 171 36.45 29.87 8.48
C ILE A 171 35.66 29.74 7.19
N LEU A 172 35.36 30.86 6.52
CA LEU A 172 34.69 30.84 5.21
C LEU A 172 35.57 30.13 4.17
N ALA A 173 36.89 30.29 4.28
CA ALA A 173 37.87 29.58 3.47
C ALA A 173 37.92 28.10 3.75
N VAL A 174 37.25 27.54 4.75
CA VAL A 174 37.10 26.09 5.00
C VAL A 174 35.67 25.62 4.75
N HIS A 175 34.67 26.41 5.15
CA HIS A 175 33.28 25.97 5.28
C HIS A 175 32.31 26.55 4.24
N ALA A 176 32.68 27.61 3.50
CA ALA A 176 31.75 28.17 2.51
C ALA A 176 31.39 27.16 1.42
N HIS A 177 30.14 27.18 0.97
CA HIS A 177 29.61 26.29 -0.06
C HIS A 177 30.15 26.66 -1.45
N ARG A 178 30.02 25.72 -2.40
CA ARG A 178 30.45 25.97 -3.77
C ARG A 178 29.53 26.99 -4.46
N PRO A 179 30.08 28.02 -5.14
CA PRO A 179 31.51 28.25 -5.40
C PRO A 179 32.27 28.98 -4.26
N ARG A 180 33.03 28.22 -3.46
CA ARG A 180 33.76 28.68 -2.25
C ARG A 180 34.75 29.80 -2.56
N HIS A 181 35.39 29.75 -3.72
CA HIS A 181 36.38 30.75 -4.13
C HIS A 181 35.79 32.16 -4.23
N VAL A 182 34.48 32.32 -4.48
CA VAL A 182 33.86 33.64 -4.58
C VAL A 182 33.72 34.27 -3.20
N THR A 183 33.08 33.57 -2.27
CA THR A 183 32.92 34.02 -0.86
C THR A 183 34.26 34.28 -0.20
N VAL A 184 35.26 33.44 -0.45
CA VAL A 184 36.61 33.60 0.09
C VAL A 184 37.32 34.83 -0.48
N ARG A 185 37.19 35.11 -1.77
CA ARG A 185 37.75 36.34 -2.37
C ARG A 185 37.11 37.58 -1.77
N VAL A 186 35.79 37.57 -1.56
CA VAL A 186 35.11 38.68 -0.87
C VAL A 186 35.68 38.86 0.54
N ALA A 187 35.76 37.79 1.33
CA ALA A 187 36.28 37.85 2.69
C ALA A 187 37.76 38.31 2.75
N ALA A 188 38.59 37.84 1.82
CA ALA A 188 39.98 38.28 1.68
C ALA A 188 40.08 39.78 1.34
N GLY A 189 39.23 40.29 0.44
CA GLY A 189 39.13 41.71 0.14
C GLY A 189 38.71 42.55 1.35
N VAL A 190 37.76 42.06 2.16
CA VAL A 190 37.37 42.71 3.42
C VAL A 190 38.50 42.68 4.46
N THR A 191 39.31 41.62 4.49
CA THR A 191 40.49 41.54 5.36
C THR A 191 41.55 42.58 4.98
N LEU A 192 41.78 42.83 3.68
CA LEU A 192 42.66 43.92 3.20
C LEU A 192 42.15 45.30 3.66
N VAL A 193 40.83 45.52 3.59
CA VAL A 193 40.19 46.74 4.12
C VAL A 193 40.40 46.86 5.64
N ALA A 194 40.28 45.75 6.38
CA ALA A 194 40.51 45.72 7.82
C ALA A 194 41.98 46.05 8.19
N ILE A 195 42.95 45.54 7.43
CA ILE A 195 44.37 45.88 7.62
C ILE A 195 44.62 47.37 7.35
N SER A 196 43.97 47.92 6.31
CA SER A 196 44.01 49.37 6.03
C SER A 196 43.44 50.20 7.19
N ALA A 197 42.35 49.72 7.83
CA ALA A 197 41.76 50.36 9.01
C ALA A 197 42.69 50.39 10.24
N THR A 198 43.76 49.59 10.26
CA THR A 198 44.86 49.68 11.24
C THR A 198 45.93 50.65 10.78
N ALA A 199 46.41 50.50 9.54
CA ALA A 199 47.55 51.23 9.00
C ALA A 199 47.26 52.73 8.83
N LEU A 200 46.11 53.11 8.25
CA LEU A 200 45.82 54.50 7.92
C LEU A 200 45.62 55.37 9.18
N PRO A 201 44.72 55.03 10.13
CA PRO A 201 44.56 55.83 11.34
C PRO A 201 45.78 55.79 12.26
N GLY A 202 46.48 54.64 12.32
CA GLY A 202 47.73 54.49 13.06
C GLY A 202 48.83 55.40 12.52
N GLY A 203 49.00 55.44 11.19
CA GLY A 203 49.93 56.32 10.50
C GLY A 203 49.62 57.80 10.74
N ILE A 204 48.34 58.20 10.69
CA ILE A 204 47.89 59.57 11.01
C ILE A 204 48.22 59.93 12.47
N CYS A 205 48.03 59.00 13.41
CA CYS A 205 48.29 59.25 14.83
C CYS A 205 49.79 59.34 15.17
N GLN A 206 50.62 58.54 14.51
CA GLN A 206 52.06 58.40 14.81
C GLN A 206 52.96 59.23 13.89
N GLY A 207 52.42 59.84 12.82
CA GLY A 207 53.18 60.69 11.89
C GLY A 207 54.06 59.90 10.91
N GLY A 208 53.63 58.69 10.51
CA GLY A 208 54.39 57.80 9.63
C GLY A 208 53.92 57.87 8.17
N PRO A 209 54.52 58.69 7.27
CA PRO A 209 54.02 58.89 5.91
C PRO A 209 53.98 57.61 5.09
N VAL A 210 54.95 56.71 5.29
CA VAL A 210 55.00 55.40 4.63
C VAL A 210 53.82 54.50 5.04
N VAL A 211 53.47 54.49 6.32
CA VAL A 211 52.36 53.69 6.86
C VAL A 211 51.01 54.22 6.37
N ILE A 212 50.88 55.54 6.26
CA ILE A 212 49.71 56.21 5.66
C ILE A 212 49.56 55.79 4.19
N LEU A 213 50.63 55.84 3.40
CA LEU A 213 50.59 55.44 1.99
C LEU A 213 50.20 53.96 1.81
N LEU A 214 50.79 53.07 2.61
CA LEU A 214 50.45 51.63 2.60
C LEU A 214 48.97 51.41 2.93
N GLY A 215 48.44 52.08 3.96
CA GLY A 215 47.02 52.05 4.29
C GLY A 215 46.14 52.54 3.14
N ALA A 216 46.51 53.67 2.51
CA ALA A 216 45.80 54.28 1.40
C ALA A 216 45.83 53.45 0.09
N LEU A 217 46.80 52.55 -0.07
CA LEU A 217 46.87 51.58 -1.17
C LEU A 217 46.05 50.31 -0.89
N LEU A 218 46.05 49.82 0.36
CA LEU A 218 45.36 48.58 0.74
C LEU A 218 43.84 48.70 0.69
N LEU A 219 43.27 49.87 1.03
CA LEU A 219 41.82 50.08 1.01
C LEU A 219 41.20 49.88 -0.39
N PRO A 220 41.64 50.62 -1.45
CA PRO A 220 41.08 50.45 -2.78
C PRO A 220 41.37 49.05 -3.34
N ALA A 221 42.55 48.48 -3.05
CA ALA A 221 42.87 47.10 -3.46
C ALA A 221 41.86 46.08 -2.91
N GLY A 222 41.56 46.15 -1.61
CA GLY A 222 40.55 45.30 -0.97
C GLY A 222 39.15 45.49 -1.57
N LEU A 223 38.71 46.74 -1.76
CA LEU A 223 37.40 47.04 -2.32
C LEU A 223 37.24 46.61 -3.78
N VAL A 224 38.29 46.71 -4.60
CA VAL A 224 38.29 46.20 -5.97
C VAL A 224 38.15 44.68 -6.00
N VAL A 225 38.83 43.97 -5.10
CA VAL A 225 38.68 42.50 -4.95
C VAL A 225 37.24 42.14 -4.58
N VAL A 226 36.64 42.85 -3.61
CA VAL A 226 35.24 42.66 -3.22
C VAL A 226 34.31 42.91 -4.40
N ALA A 227 34.42 44.06 -5.08
CA ALA A 227 33.56 44.42 -6.20
C ALA A 227 33.64 43.42 -7.38
N ARG A 228 34.84 42.89 -7.68
CA ARG A 228 35.01 41.89 -8.73
C ARG A 228 34.48 40.51 -8.33
N ALA A 229 34.71 40.08 -7.09
CA ALA A 229 34.27 38.78 -6.61
C ALA A 229 32.74 38.72 -6.51
N VAL A 230 32.12 39.77 -6.00
CA VAL A 230 30.66 39.89 -5.88
C VAL A 230 29.94 39.78 -7.22
N LYS A 231 30.51 40.33 -8.31
CA LYS A 231 29.98 40.18 -9.68
C LYS A 231 29.88 38.72 -10.16
N VAL A 232 30.67 37.81 -9.58
CA VAL A 232 30.70 36.37 -9.92
C VAL A 232 29.82 35.54 -8.97
N ALA A 233 29.34 36.14 -7.88
CA ALA A 233 28.57 35.48 -6.82
C ALA A 233 27.13 35.13 -7.21
N ASP A 234 26.66 35.57 -8.39
CA ASP A 234 25.30 35.35 -8.90
C ASP A 234 25.03 33.94 -9.43
N ARG A 235 26.01 33.04 -9.34
CA ARG A 235 25.86 31.65 -9.80
C ARG A 235 25.07 30.81 -8.79
N PRO A 236 24.22 29.86 -9.26
CA PRO A 236 23.46 29.00 -8.36
C PRO A 236 24.40 28.20 -7.44
N VAL A 237 24.08 28.22 -6.14
CA VAL A 237 24.84 27.53 -5.10
C VAL A 237 24.41 26.07 -5.06
N THR A 238 25.36 25.14 -5.28
CA THR A 238 25.12 23.71 -5.12
C THR A 238 25.40 23.29 -3.69
N VAL A 239 24.35 22.93 -2.95
CA VAL A 239 24.47 22.37 -1.59
C VAL A 239 24.72 20.86 -1.71
N SER A 240 25.99 20.46 -1.85
CA SER A 240 26.37 19.05 -1.69
C SER A 240 26.61 18.79 -0.20
N GLY A 241 25.71 18.01 0.38
CA GLY A 241 25.69 17.68 1.79
C GLY A 241 26.84 16.78 2.20
N ASP A 242 27.60 17.23 3.19
CA ASP A 242 28.27 16.37 4.16
C ASP A 242 28.39 17.17 5.46
N ILE A 243 27.33 17.13 6.27
CA ILE A 243 27.14 17.94 7.48
C ILE A 243 28.00 17.42 8.65
N ILE A 244 28.58 16.22 8.53
CA ILE A 244 29.09 15.47 9.69
C ILE A 244 30.62 15.42 9.78
N GLN A 245 31.38 15.56 8.69
CA GLN A 245 32.83 15.28 8.71
C GLN A 245 33.77 16.47 8.94
N ARG A 246 33.31 17.72 8.87
CA ARG A 246 34.20 18.90 9.00
C ARG A 246 33.87 19.69 10.26
N GLY A 247 34.64 19.54 11.35
CA GLY A 247 34.39 20.46 12.47
C GLY A 247 35.25 20.40 13.72
N THR A 248 35.95 19.32 14.06
CA THR A 248 36.60 19.23 15.37
C THR A 248 38.07 19.68 15.36
N GLY A 249 38.85 19.38 14.32
CA GLY A 249 40.30 19.62 14.33
C GLY A 249 40.74 21.10 14.40
N TYR A 250 40.01 22.02 13.78
CA TYR A 250 40.46 23.43 13.65
C TYR A 250 40.24 24.29 14.89
N ALA A 251 39.43 23.87 15.86
CA ALA A 251 39.26 24.62 17.10
C ALA A 251 40.40 24.37 18.10
N PHE A 252 41.12 23.24 17.97
CA PHE A 252 42.26 22.95 18.82
C PHE A 252 43.51 23.75 18.43
N VAL A 253 43.70 24.04 17.15
CA VAL A 253 44.90 24.77 16.66
C VAL A 253 45.04 26.17 17.29
N PRO A 254 44.00 27.03 17.31
CA PRO A 254 44.03 28.33 17.99
C PRO A 254 44.31 28.19 19.49
N MET A 255 43.64 27.26 20.18
CA MET A 255 43.84 27.02 21.61
C MET A 255 45.27 26.57 21.92
N THR A 256 45.83 25.63 21.15
CA THR A 256 47.21 25.18 21.33
C THR A 256 48.19 26.31 21.08
N ALA A 257 47.97 27.14 20.05
CA ALA A 257 48.79 28.32 19.79
C ALA A 257 48.75 29.33 20.94
N MET A 258 47.56 29.58 21.53
CA MET A 258 47.41 30.46 22.69
C MET A 258 48.09 29.92 23.93
N VAL A 259 47.94 28.63 24.23
CA VAL A 259 48.61 27.98 25.36
C VAL A 259 50.13 28.10 25.20
N ILE A 260 50.67 27.73 24.03
CA ILE A 260 52.12 27.82 23.77
C ILE A 260 52.60 29.27 23.93
N ALA A 261 51.93 30.23 23.28
CA ALA A 261 52.31 31.64 23.35
C ALA A 261 52.23 32.20 24.78
N GLY A 262 51.17 31.86 25.52
CA GLY A 262 50.99 32.26 26.91
C GLY A 262 52.03 31.66 27.84
N THR A 263 52.34 30.36 27.68
CA THR A 263 53.39 29.68 28.45
C THR A 263 54.76 30.30 28.16
N CYS A 264 55.11 30.52 26.90
CA CYS A 264 56.36 31.19 26.54
C CYS A 264 56.44 32.60 27.13
N HIS A 265 55.33 33.35 27.12
CA HIS A 265 55.27 34.70 27.66
C HIS A 265 55.47 34.74 29.19
N ILE A 266 54.83 33.84 29.93
CA ILE A 266 55.00 33.71 31.39
C ILE A 266 56.42 33.26 31.73
N LEU A 267 56.96 32.27 31.01
CA LEU A 267 58.33 31.78 31.23
C LEU A 267 59.39 32.86 30.97
N ALA A 268 59.11 33.79 30.07
CA ALA A 268 59.97 34.95 29.83
C ALA A 268 59.86 36.03 30.92
N GLY A 269 58.98 35.87 31.91
CA GLY A 269 58.75 36.82 33.00
C GLY A 269 57.61 37.82 32.75
N GLY A 270 56.74 37.56 31.77
CA GLY A 270 55.59 38.43 31.44
C GLY A 270 54.36 38.19 32.30
N GLU A 271 53.56 39.25 32.48
CA GLU A 271 52.25 39.19 33.14
C GLU A 271 51.10 39.26 32.13
N ILE A 272 50.10 38.39 32.27
CA ILE A 272 48.89 38.43 31.44
C ILE A 272 47.94 39.53 31.95
N ALA A 273 48.15 40.76 31.47
CA ALA A 273 47.32 41.92 31.80
C ALA A 273 46.10 42.07 30.86
N GLY A 274 45.23 43.06 31.16
CA GLY A 274 43.84 43.17 30.67
C GLY A 274 43.55 42.82 29.20
N LEU A 275 44.35 43.26 28.22
CA LEU A 275 44.11 42.95 26.79
C LEU A 275 44.32 41.46 26.44
N GLY A 276 45.22 40.77 27.15
CA GLY A 276 45.40 39.32 27.04
C GLY A 276 44.24 38.56 27.67
N PHE A 277 43.77 39.01 28.84
CA PHE A 277 42.61 38.43 29.52
C PHE A 277 41.32 38.59 28.70
N LEU A 278 41.15 39.75 28.05
CA LEU A 278 40.02 40.01 27.16
C LEU A 278 40.00 39.03 25.97
N GLY A 279 41.15 38.80 25.33
CA GLY A 279 41.28 37.82 24.24
C GLY A 279 40.90 36.41 24.68
N ALA A 280 41.48 35.93 25.79
CA ALA A 280 41.17 34.61 26.33
C ALA A 280 39.69 34.45 26.75
N SER A 281 39.09 35.49 27.31
CA SER A 281 37.67 35.48 27.71
C SER A 281 36.75 35.39 26.49
N ILE A 282 37.06 36.13 25.42
CA ILE A 282 36.29 36.08 24.17
C ILE A 282 36.40 34.70 23.53
N GLU A 283 37.58 34.10 23.50
CA GLU A 283 37.77 32.74 22.98
C GLU A 283 36.95 31.71 23.78
N GLY A 284 37.05 31.74 25.12
CA GLY A 284 36.32 30.85 25.99
C GLY A 284 34.80 30.95 25.82
N PHE A 285 34.27 32.17 25.77
CA PHE A 285 32.83 32.39 25.55
C PHE A 285 32.39 31.94 24.16
N ALA A 286 33.18 32.24 23.13
CA ALA A 286 32.89 31.82 21.75
C ALA A 286 32.88 30.28 21.64
N LEU A 287 33.84 29.61 22.28
CA LEU A 287 33.94 28.15 22.29
C LEU A 287 32.75 27.50 23.01
N VAL A 288 32.40 27.98 24.21
CA VAL A 288 31.25 27.45 24.97
C VAL A 288 29.95 27.65 24.20
N SER A 289 29.74 28.85 23.64
CA SER A 289 28.55 29.17 22.84
C SER A 289 28.46 28.28 21.59
N ARG A 290 29.60 28.06 20.91
CA ARG A 290 29.69 27.18 19.75
C ARG A 290 29.39 25.72 20.12
N GLN A 291 29.90 25.24 21.25
CA GLN A 291 29.65 23.89 21.75
C GLN A 291 28.17 23.68 22.12
N TYR A 292 27.53 24.68 22.71
CA TYR A 292 26.10 24.65 23.01
C TYR A 292 25.24 24.49 21.74
N LEU A 293 25.56 25.23 20.68
CA LEU A 293 24.89 25.09 19.38
C LEU A 293 25.12 23.70 18.76
N ALA A 294 26.33 23.14 18.89
CA ALA A 294 26.64 21.80 18.41
C ALA A 294 25.81 20.71 19.14
N LEU A 295 25.67 20.81 20.46
CA LEU A 295 24.83 19.88 21.25
C LEU A 295 23.35 19.94 20.85
N GLY A 296 22.82 21.14 20.58
CA GLY A 296 21.45 21.32 20.11
C GLY A 296 21.17 20.64 18.76
N ASP A 297 22.13 20.70 17.84
CA ASP A 297 22.04 20.04 16.53
C ASP A 297 22.08 18.50 16.67
N VAL A 298 22.99 17.97 17.49
CA VAL A 298 23.09 16.53 17.78
C VAL A 298 21.79 16.01 18.39
N ARG A 299 21.21 16.74 19.34
CA ARG A 299 19.92 16.38 19.96
C ARG A 299 18.78 16.37 18.93
N SER A 300 18.74 17.38 18.06
CA SER A 300 17.71 17.46 17.01
C SER A 300 17.86 16.34 15.98
N TYR A 301 19.09 16.00 15.62
CA TYR A 301 19.40 14.90 14.70
C TYR A 301 19.00 13.54 15.29
N THR A 302 19.39 13.27 16.54
CA THR A 302 19.04 12.01 17.22
C THR A 302 17.53 11.83 17.38
N LEU A 303 16.78 12.90 17.65
CA LEU A 303 15.31 12.86 17.66
C LEU A 303 14.72 12.52 16.29
N ARG A 304 15.19 13.17 15.22
CA ARG A 304 14.76 12.86 13.84
C ARG A 304 15.11 11.43 13.45
N LEU A 305 16.28 10.94 13.85
CA LEU A 305 16.69 9.56 13.60
C LEU A 305 15.77 8.58 14.32
N ARG A 306 15.47 8.82 15.61
CA ARG A 306 14.52 8.00 16.37
C ARG A 306 13.11 8.00 15.77
N GLN A 307 12.62 9.15 15.29
CA GLN A 307 11.33 9.23 14.61
C GLN A 307 11.32 8.43 13.30
N ARG A 308 12.39 8.52 12.50
CA ARG A 308 12.54 7.71 11.28
C ARG A 308 12.63 6.23 11.61
N GLU A 309 13.41 5.83 12.61
CA GLU A 309 13.48 4.44 13.06
C GLU A 309 12.13 3.92 13.55
N ALA A 310 11.38 4.72 14.31
CA ALA A 310 10.04 4.35 14.77
C ALA A 310 9.09 4.13 13.58
N HIS A 311 9.10 5.05 12.61
CA HIS A 311 8.31 4.93 11.39
C HIS A 311 8.71 3.71 10.54
N PHE A 312 10.01 3.42 10.39
CA PHE A 312 10.48 2.21 9.72
C PHE A 312 10.10 0.92 10.46
N ARG A 313 10.10 0.94 11.80
CA ARG A 313 9.61 -0.19 12.60
C ARG A 313 8.11 -0.41 12.44
N GLU A 314 7.34 0.66 12.31
CA GLU A 314 5.90 0.59 12.06
C GLU A 314 5.61 0.01 10.66
N LEU A 315 6.27 0.51 9.62
CA LEU A 315 6.24 -0.06 8.26
C LEU A 315 6.69 -1.53 8.21
N ALA A 316 7.62 -1.95 9.08
CA ALA A 316 8.09 -3.34 9.10
C ALA A 316 7.02 -4.33 9.60
N HIS A 317 6.00 -3.88 10.31
CA HIS A 317 4.99 -4.72 10.97
C HIS A 317 3.55 -4.49 10.51
N THR A 318 3.31 -3.50 9.65
CA THR A 318 1.98 -3.12 9.15
C THR A 318 1.92 -3.33 7.64
N ASP A 319 0.76 -3.73 7.13
CA ASP A 319 0.44 -3.78 5.70
C ASP A 319 -0.04 -2.40 5.25
N PRO A 320 0.61 -1.75 4.26
CA PRO A 320 0.31 -0.37 3.88
C PRO A 320 -1.05 -0.21 3.17
N LEU A 321 -1.57 -1.26 2.54
CA LEU A 321 -2.85 -1.20 1.82
C LEU A 321 -4.03 -1.22 2.80
N THR A 322 -4.01 -2.19 3.73
CA THR A 322 -5.16 -2.44 4.63
C THR A 322 -5.04 -1.74 5.98
N GLY A 323 -3.82 -1.30 6.36
CA GLY A 323 -3.51 -0.75 7.68
C GLY A 323 -3.52 -1.81 8.80
N LEU A 324 -3.68 -3.09 8.47
CA LEU A 324 -3.58 -4.21 9.41
C LEU A 324 -2.14 -4.56 9.72
N ALA A 325 -1.90 -5.45 10.69
CA ALA A 325 -0.58 -6.04 10.84
C ALA A 325 -0.20 -6.82 9.56
N ASN A 326 1.06 -6.84 9.19
CA ASN A 326 1.55 -7.78 8.18
C ASN A 326 1.92 -9.11 8.85
N ARG A 327 2.33 -10.11 8.07
CA ARG A 327 2.78 -11.42 8.59
C ARG A 327 3.82 -11.31 9.71
N ARG A 328 4.76 -10.35 9.65
CA ARG A 328 5.76 -10.13 10.71
C ARG A 328 5.12 -9.54 11.97
N GLY A 329 4.16 -8.64 11.82
CA GLY A 329 3.35 -8.10 12.93
C GLY A 329 2.56 -9.20 13.65
N LEU A 330 1.93 -10.11 12.90
CA LEU A 330 1.22 -11.26 13.48
C LEU A 330 2.15 -12.20 14.25
N VAL A 331 3.29 -12.58 13.65
CA VAL A 331 4.28 -13.46 14.32
C VAL A 331 4.81 -12.81 15.60
N ARG A 332 5.00 -11.49 15.60
CA ARG A 332 5.38 -10.75 16.81
C ARG A 332 4.31 -10.86 17.90
N ALA A 333 3.02 -10.68 17.54
CA ALA A 333 1.91 -10.81 18.49
C ALA A 333 1.78 -12.25 19.03
N LEU A 334 1.99 -13.26 18.19
CA LEU A 334 1.99 -14.68 18.59
C LEU A 334 3.13 -15.02 19.56
N ARG A 335 4.26 -14.33 19.49
CA ARG A 335 5.42 -14.50 20.38
C ARG A 335 5.30 -13.80 21.73
N GLU A 336 4.30 -12.94 21.92
CA GLU A 336 4.07 -12.34 23.24
C GLU A 336 3.82 -13.44 24.28
N PRO A 337 4.12 -13.24 25.57
CA PRO A 337 3.82 -14.23 26.60
C PRO A 337 2.30 -14.43 26.75
N ALA A 338 1.87 -15.70 26.85
CA ALA A 338 0.47 -16.04 27.06
C ALA A 338 -0.02 -15.46 28.40
N VAL A 339 -1.22 -14.90 28.40
CA VAL A 339 -1.84 -14.43 29.64
C VAL A 339 -2.50 -15.65 30.31
N PRO A 340 -2.17 -15.96 31.58
CA PRO A 340 -2.79 -17.08 32.28
C PRO A 340 -4.32 -16.99 32.25
N GLY A 341 -4.98 -18.10 31.91
CA GLY A 341 -6.45 -18.17 31.84
C GLY A 341 -7.09 -17.59 30.58
N ARG A 342 -6.30 -17.12 29.59
CA ARG A 342 -6.81 -16.69 28.28
C ARG A 342 -6.12 -17.46 27.15
N PRO A 343 -6.73 -18.55 26.64
CA PRO A 343 -6.18 -19.29 25.51
C PRO A 343 -6.10 -18.41 24.27
N ARG A 344 -5.21 -18.80 23.35
CA ARG A 344 -5.03 -18.12 22.07
C ARG A 344 -5.63 -18.96 20.97
N THR A 345 -6.40 -18.30 20.13
CA THR A 345 -6.97 -18.93 18.94
C THR A 345 -6.65 -18.08 17.74
N LEU A 346 -6.16 -18.71 16.68
CA LEU A 346 -5.88 -18.09 15.40
C LEU A 346 -7.01 -18.44 14.44
N VAL A 347 -7.56 -17.41 13.81
CA VAL A 347 -8.58 -17.51 12.78
C VAL A 347 -7.92 -17.12 11.45
N GLY A 348 -7.72 -18.06 10.54
CA GLY A 348 -7.29 -17.80 9.17
C GLY A 348 -8.51 -17.51 8.28
N LEU A 349 -8.39 -16.55 7.37
CA LEU A 349 -9.44 -16.18 6.44
C LEU A 349 -8.87 -16.04 5.02
N ASP A 350 -9.67 -16.38 4.03
CA ASP A 350 -9.33 -16.25 2.61
C ASP A 350 -10.56 -15.84 1.82
N LEU A 351 -10.41 -14.88 0.91
CA LEU A 351 -11.52 -14.37 0.09
C LEU A 351 -11.72 -15.28 -1.13
N ASP A 352 -12.87 -15.96 -1.18
CA ASP A 352 -13.16 -16.90 -2.24
C ASP A 352 -13.37 -16.19 -3.58
N GLY A 353 -12.56 -16.52 -4.59
CA GLY A 353 -12.72 -15.99 -5.94
C GLY A 353 -12.18 -14.57 -6.14
N PHE A 354 -11.40 -14.04 -5.20
CA PHE A 354 -10.79 -12.70 -5.31
C PHE A 354 -9.94 -12.52 -6.58
N LYS A 355 -9.26 -13.59 -7.03
CA LYS A 355 -8.52 -13.56 -8.31
C LYS A 355 -9.41 -13.18 -9.49
N ASN A 356 -10.63 -13.69 -9.56
CA ASN A 356 -11.57 -13.37 -10.65
C ASN A 356 -11.96 -11.89 -10.63
N VAL A 357 -12.02 -11.27 -9.44
CA VAL A 357 -12.26 -9.81 -9.34
C VAL A 357 -11.09 -9.04 -9.94
N ASN A 358 -9.85 -9.39 -9.60
CA ASN A 358 -8.67 -8.76 -10.21
C ASN A 358 -8.64 -8.95 -11.73
N ASP A 359 -8.93 -10.17 -12.21
CA ASP A 359 -8.86 -10.50 -13.63
C ASP A 359 -9.96 -9.80 -14.45
N MET A 360 -11.16 -9.58 -13.89
CA MET A 360 -12.29 -8.95 -14.59
C MET A 360 -12.38 -7.43 -14.39
N ARG A 361 -12.01 -6.91 -13.22
CA ARG A 361 -12.24 -5.51 -12.78
C ARG A 361 -10.93 -4.74 -12.54
N GLY A 362 -9.79 -5.39 -12.73
CA GLY A 362 -8.48 -4.78 -12.52
C GLY A 362 -8.02 -4.74 -11.06
N HIS A 363 -6.74 -4.45 -10.88
CA HIS A 363 -6.10 -4.47 -9.56
C HIS A 363 -6.54 -3.33 -8.65
N ASP A 364 -6.93 -2.17 -9.19
CA ASP A 364 -7.35 -1.03 -8.38
C ASP A 364 -8.65 -1.32 -7.60
N VAL A 365 -9.61 -2.01 -8.25
CA VAL A 365 -10.85 -2.49 -7.61
C VAL A 365 -10.53 -3.56 -6.57
N GLY A 366 -9.62 -4.48 -6.89
CA GLY A 366 -9.16 -5.49 -5.93
C GLY A 366 -8.52 -4.88 -4.69
N ASP A 367 -7.69 -3.85 -4.86
CA ASP A 367 -7.04 -3.14 -3.77
C ASP A 367 -8.05 -2.39 -2.88
N ALA A 368 -9.09 -1.80 -3.47
CA ALA A 368 -10.20 -1.18 -2.73
C ALA A 368 -10.98 -2.22 -1.91
N VAL A 369 -11.27 -3.39 -2.49
CA VAL A 369 -11.92 -4.51 -1.78
C VAL A 369 -11.06 -4.96 -0.59
N LEU A 370 -9.74 -5.14 -0.78
CA LEU A 370 -8.82 -5.54 0.29
C LEU A 370 -8.75 -4.50 1.41
N ALA A 371 -8.73 -3.20 1.08
CA ALA A 371 -8.75 -2.12 2.06
C ALA A 371 -10.04 -2.15 2.89
N GLU A 372 -11.19 -2.39 2.26
CA GLU A 372 -12.49 -2.52 2.92
C GLU A 372 -12.58 -3.78 3.80
N VAL A 373 -12.03 -4.92 3.36
CA VAL A 373 -11.87 -6.11 4.21
C VAL A 373 -11.08 -5.76 5.48
N GLY A 374 -9.99 -5.01 5.35
CA GLY A 374 -9.21 -4.52 6.48
C GLY A 374 -9.99 -3.59 7.41
N ALA A 375 -10.93 -2.80 6.89
CA ALA A 375 -11.81 -1.95 7.69
C ALA A 375 -12.86 -2.79 8.45
N ARG A 376 -13.54 -3.71 7.76
CA ARG A 376 -14.54 -4.62 8.34
C ARG A 376 -13.97 -5.48 9.44
N LEU A 377 -12.79 -6.06 9.24
CA LEU A 377 -12.09 -6.83 10.26
C LEU A 377 -11.82 -5.97 11.50
N ARG A 378 -11.27 -4.75 11.36
CA ARG A 378 -11.00 -3.87 12.52
C ARG A 378 -12.27 -3.49 13.29
N ALA A 379 -13.38 -3.26 12.61
CA ALA A 379 -14.64 -2.86 13.24
C ALA A 379 -15.28 -3.97 14.11
N HIS A 380 -14.99 -5.24 13.83
CA HIS A 380 -15.64 -6.39 14.46
C HIS A 380 -14.77 -7.14 15.47
N LEU A 381 -13.59 -6.60 15.81
CA LEU A 381 -12.65 -7.23 16.74
C LEU A 381 -12.64 -6.57 18.11
N SER A 382 -12.37 -7.39 19.14
CA SER A 382 -12.34 -6.93 20.52
C SER A 382 -10.99 -6.29 20.89
N HIS A 383 -10.98 -5.56 22.00
CA HIS A 383 -9.76 -4.91 22.47
C HIS A 383 -8.70 -5.95 22.87
N GLY A 384 -7.60 -6.00 22.11
CA GLY A 384 -6.49 -6.95 22.32
C GLY A 384 -6.38 -8.07 21.29
N ASP A 385 -7.33 -8.17 20.36
CA ASP A 385 -7.22 -9.02 19.16
C ASP A 385 -6.33 -8.33 18.11
N VAL A 386 -5.67 -9.14 17.27
CA VAL A 386 -4.76 -8.63 16.23
C VAL A 386 -5.17 -9.18 14.87
N ALA A 387 -5.69 -8.31 14.01
CA ALA A 387 -5.90 -8.62 12.59
C ALA A 387 -4.64 -8.37 11.78
N ALA A 388 -4.38 -9.27 10.84
CA ALA A 388 -3.25 -9.22 9.94
C ALA A 388 -3.60 -9.64 8.51
N ARG A 389 -2.92 -9.06 7.53
CA ARG A 389 -2.89 -9.56 6.16
C ARG A 389 -1.60 -10.36 5.95
N LEU A 390 -1.74 -11.61 5.50
CA LEU A 390 -0.61 -12.52 5.29
C LEU A 390 0.03 -12.33 3.91
N GLY A 391 -0.80 -11.99 2.91
CA GLY A 391 -0.43 -11.72 1.53
C GLY A 391 -1.60 -12.03 0.59
N GLY A 392 -1.67 -11.39 -0.58
CA GLY A 392 -2.78 -11.61 -1.51
C GLY A 392 -4.15 -11.32 -0.87
N ASP A 393 -5.02 -12.32 -0.91
CA ASP A 393 -6.37 -12.41 -0.33
C ASP A 393 -6.42 -13.12 1.04
N GLU A 394 -5.26 -13.47 1.61
CA GLU A 394 -5.18 -14.17 2.90
C GLU A 394 -5.07 -13.20 4.09
N PHE A 395 -5.94 -13.42 5.08
CA PHE A 395 -6.00 -12.68 6.32
C PHE A 395 -5.93 -13.62 7.53
N ALA A 396 -5.57 -13.08 8.68
CA ALA A 396 -5.58 -13.81 9.93
C ALA A 396 -5.95 -12.90 11.09
N VAL A 397 -6.66 -13.45 12.07
CA VAL A 397 -7.00 -12.78 13.32
C VAL A 397 -6.50 -13.62 14.48
N LEU A 398 -5.61 -13.05 15.28
CA LEU A 398 -5.23 -13.63 16.56
C LEU A 398 -6.19 -13.13 17.64
N MET A 399 -6.94 -14.06 18.23
CA MET A 399 -7.90 -13.80 19.30
C MET A 399 -7.42 -14.33 20.64
N ARG A 400 -7.71 -13.59 21.71
CA ARG A 400 -7.50 -14.04 23.10
C ARG A 400 -8.76 -14.70 23.63
N ALA A 401 -9.17 -15.78 22.97
CA ALA A 401 -10.45 -16.45 23.17
C ALA A 401 -10.28 -17.98 23.11
N THR A 402 -11.22 -18.69 23.71
CA THR A 402 -11.37 -20.14 23.53
C THR A 402 -11.70 -20.46 22.07
N PRO A 403 -11.43 -21.69 21.59
CA PRO A 403 -11.78 -22.06 20.23
C PRO A 403 -13.28 -21.94 19.92
N ASP A 404 -14.16 -22.15 20.90
CA ASP A 404 -15.61 -22.06 20.71
C ASP A 404 -16.06 -20.60 20.55
N GLU A 405 -15.49 -19.69 21.35
CA GLU A 405 -15.69 -18.24 21.18
C GLU A 405 -15.16 -17.74 19.84
N ALA A 406 -14.00 -18.26 19.41
CA ALA A 406 -13.40 -17.92 18.12
C ALA A 406 -14.19 -18.49 16.93
N MET A 407 -14.83 -19.65 17.07
CA MET A 407 -15.77 -20.18 16.07
C MET A 407 -16.96 -19.24 15.89
N ALA A 408 -17.59 -18.83 17.00
CA ALA A 408 -18.69 -17.86 16.95
C ALA A 408 -18.25 -16.51 16.38
N ALA A 409 -17.01 -16.07 16.64
CA ALA A 409 -16.44 -14.89 16.02
C ALA A 409 -16.18 -15.09 14.52
N GLY A 410 -15.66 -16.25 14.12
CA GLY A 410 -15.46 -16.62 12.71
C GLY A 410 -16.77 -16.58 11.92
N GLU A 411 -17.87 -17.06 12.48
CA GLU A 411 -19.20 -16.99 11.83
C GLU A 411 -19.68 -15.54 11.64
N ARG A 412 -19.47 -14.69 12.65
CA ARG A 412 -19.78 -13.25 12.52
C ARG A 412 -18.90 -12.57 11.47
N LEU A 413 -17.60 -12.85 11.47
CA LEU A 413 -16.68 -12.31 10.48
C LEU A 413 -17.04 -12.78 9.06
N LEU A 414 -17.40 -14.05 8.90
CA LEU A 414 -17.87 -14.61 7.63
C LEU A 414 -19.09 -13.85 7.11
N ALA A 415 -20.11 -13.65 7.96
CA ALA A 415 -21.32 -12.93 7.59
C ALA A 415 -21.02 -11.50 7.12
N VAL A 416 -20.16 -10.78 7.84
CA VAL A 416 -19.74 -9.40 7.51
C VAL A 416 -18.92 -9.34 6.22
N LEU A 417 -18.06 -10.33 5.98
CA LEU A 417 -17.26 -10.40 4.76
C LEU A 417 -18.08 -10.81 3.52
N CYS A 418 -19.25 -11.44 3.71
CA CYS A 418 -20.17 -11.76 2.61
C CYS A 418 -21.06 -10.58 2.20
N GLU A 419 -21.06 -9.47 2.95
CA GLU A 419 -21.80 -8.28 2.55
C GLU A 419 -21.21 -7.64 1.28
N PRO A 420 -22.02 -7.03 0.39
CA PRO A 420 -21.54 -6.46 -0.86
C PRO A 420 -20.44 -5.40 -0.64
N TYR A 421 -19.44 -5.38 -1.52
CA TYR A 421 -18.38 -4.37 -1.52
C TYR A 421 -18.71 -3.29 -2.56
N GLU A 422 -19.02 -2.08 -2.08
CA GLU A 422 -19.32 -0.94 -2.95
C GLU A 422 -18.04 -0.35 -3.54
N THR A 423 -17.96 -0.31 -4.87
CA THR A 423 -16.81 0.25 -5.61
C THR A 423 -17.31 1.26 -6.66
N GLU A 424 -16.42 2.10 -7.21
CA GLU A 424 -16.80 3.09 -8.23
C GLU A 424 -17.43 2.44 -9.48
N GLU A 425 -17.12 1.17 -9.75
CA GLU A 425 -17.60 0.40 -10.91
C GLU A 425 -18.80 -0.51 -10.58
N GLY A 426 -19.37 -0.40 -9.37
CA GLY A 426 -20.53 -1.16 -8.88
C GLY A 426 -20.22 -2.16 -7.76
N SER A 427 -21.24 -2.85 -7.26
CA SER A 427 -21.12 -3.77 -6.13
C SER A 427 -20.40 -5.07 -6.52
N VAL A 428 -19.42 -5.48 -5.72
CA VAL A 428 -18.70 -6.76 -5.83
C VAL A 428 -19.19 -7.71 -4.74
N PHE A 429 -19.51 -8.95 -5.11
CA PHE A 429 -19.95 -9.99 -4.19
C PHE A 429 -18.85 -11.05 -4.07
N LEU A 430 -18.39 -11.27 -2.84
CA LEU A 430 -17.38 -12.27 -2.50
C LEU A 430 -17.87 -13.06 -1.29
N SER A 431 -17.45 -14.31 -1.17
CA SER A 431 -17.52 -15.06 0.08
C SER A 431 -16.13 -15.19 0.70
N ALA A 432 -16.07 -15.74 1.91
CA ALA A 432 -14.80 -16.07 2.54
C ALA A 432 -14.81 -17.49 3.08
N SER A 433 -13.66 -18.14 3.07
CA SER A 433 -13.43 -19.38 3.81
C SER A 433 -12.70 -19.04 5.11
N VAL A 434 -13.07 -19.69 6.22
CA VAL A 434 -12.53 -19.40 7.56
C VAL A 434 -12.06 -20.68 8.25
N GLY A 435 -10.83 -20.68 8.75
CA GLY A 435 -10.23 -21.77 9.51
C GLY A 435 -9.88 -21.34 10.94
N VAL A 436 -10.27 -22.10 11.96
CA VAL A 436 -10.05 -21.77 13.37
C VAL A 436 -9.16 -22.81 14.04
N ALA A 437 -8.03 -22.40 14.61
CA ALA A 437 -7.14 -23.27 15.38
C ALA A 437 -6.79 -22.66 16.73
N GLY A 438 -6.92 -23.44 17.80
CA GLY A 438 -6.61 -23.01 19.17
C GLY A 438 -5.35 -23.66 19.71
N SER A 439 -4.58 -22.93 20.51
CA SER A 439 -3.42 -23.46 21.23
C SER A 439 -3.66 -23.44 22.75
N LEU A 440 -3.38 -24.58 23.39
CA LEU A 440 -3.39 -24.73 24.86
C LEU A 440 -2.02 -24.46 25.50
N THR A 441 -0.95 -24.34 24.71
CA THR A 441 0.43 -24.31 25.22
C THR A 441 1.19 -23.08 24.69
N PRO A 442 1.81 -22.24 25.55
CA PRO A 442 2.62 -21.12 25.09
C PRO A 442 3.90 -21.64 24.42
N GLY A 443 4.09 -21.39 23.11
CA GLY A 443 5.37 -21.65 22.43
C GLY A 443 5.29 -22.11 20.98
N ASP A 444 4.16 -22.65 20.52
CA ASP A 444 4.08 -23.26 19.18
C ASP A 444 3.44 -22.35 18.12
N THR A 445 4.09 -21.22 17.86
CA THR A 445 3.62 -20.24 16.84
C THR A 445 3.51 -20.87 15.45
N CYS A 446 4.41 -21.80 15.12
CA CYS A 446 4.43 -22.44 13.80
C CYS A 446 3.32 -23.48 13.67
N GLU A 447 3.09 -24.31 14.70
CA GLU A 447 2.00 -25.29 14.70
C GLU A 447 0.64 -24.59 14.64
N LEU A 448 0.42 -23.53 15.44
CA LEU A 448 -0.86 -22.80 15.42
C LEU A 448 -1.18 -22.17 14.05
N MET A 449 -0.18 -21.60 13.38
CA MET A 449 -0.35 -21.07 12.02
C MET A 449 -0.63 -22.18 11.01
N ARG A 450 0.05 -23.33 11.12
CA ARG A 450 -0.18 -24.49 10.27
C ARG A 450 -1.58 -25.06 10.46
N ASP A 451 -2.03 -25.21 11.71
CA ASP A 451 -3.33 -25.79 12.03
C ASP A 451 -4.48 -24.90 11.55
N ALA A 452 -4.34 -23.58 11.66
CA ALA A 452 -5.33 -22.63 11.13
C ALA A 452 -5.41 -22.70 9.60
N ASP A 453 -4.26 -22.82 8.92
CA ASP A 453 -4.19 -22.99 7.47
C ASP A 453 -4.80 -24.33 7.00
N LEU A 454 -4.58 -25.43 7.74
CA LEU A 454 -5.21 -26.71 7.44
C LEU A 454 -6.73 -26.65 7.59
N ALA A 455 -7.23 -26.01 8.65
CA ALA A 455 -8.66 -25.79 8.83
C ALA A 455 -9.27 -24.93 7.72
N LEU A 456 -8.56 -23.89 7.28
CA LEU A 456 -8.97 -23.02 6.19
C LEU A 456 -9.03 -23.77 4.85
N ARG A 457 -8.02 -24.59 4.55
CA ARG A 457 -8.03 -25.45 3.36
C ARG A 457 -9.17 -26.46 3.39
N TYR A 458 -9.45 -27.03 4.55
CA TYR A 458 -10.59 -27.92 4.73
C TYR A 458 -11.94 -27.21 4.54
N ALA A 459 -12.07 -25.95 4.98
CA ALA A 459 -13.23 -25.11 4.71
C ALA A 459 -13.44 -24.91 3.20
N LYS A 460 -12.37 -24.66 2.44
CA LYS A 460 -12.44 -24.54 0.98
C LYS A 460 -12.93 -25.82 0.30
N GLN A 461 -12.42 -26.98 0.72
CA GLN A 461 -12.82 -28.30 0.18
C GLN A 461 -14.27 -28.68 0.48
N ARG A 462 -14.83 -28.18 1.59
CA ARG A 462 -16.22 -28.44 1.97
C ARG A 462 -17.24 -27.49 1.32
N GLY A 463 -16.86 -26.84 0.23
CA GLY A 463 -17.75 -25.97 -0.55
C GLY A 463 -17.60 -24.48 -0.28
N LYS A 464 -16.50 -24.04 0.37
CA LYS A 464 -16.21 -22.62 0.68
C LYS A 464 -17.32 -21.95 1.51
N ASN A 465 -17.23 -20.63 1.71
CA ASN A 465 -18.24 -19.84 2.43
C ASN A 465 -18.66 -20.45 3.79
N ARG A 466 -17.67 -20.87 4.59
CA ARG A 466 -17.90 -21.58 5.85
C ARG A 466 -16.75 -21.41 6.83
N VAL A 467 -17.06 -21.72 8.09
CA VAL A 467 -16.10 -21.75 9.19
C VAL A 467 -15.82 -23.19 9.58
N GLU A 468 -14.56 -23.58 9.61
CA GLU A 468 -14.15 -24.91 10.06
C GLU A 468 -13.14 -24.81 11.19
N ARG A 469 -13.34 -25.61 12.24
CA ARG A 469 -12.39 -25.75 13.34
C ARG A 469 -11.38 -26.83 13.03
N TYR A 470 -10.10 -26.55 13.24
CA TYR A 470 -9.05 -27.55 13.13
C TYR A 470 -9.33 -28.77 14.00
N GLN A 471 -9.25 -29.94 13.38
CA GLN A 471 -9.26 -31.23 14.04
C GLN A 471 -8.10 -32.05 13.51
N LYS A 472 -7.46 -32.85 14.37
CA LYS A 472 -6.31 -33.69 13.98
C LYS A 472 -6.62 -34.62 12.79
N ARG A 473 -7.89 -35.05 12.64
CA ARG A 473 -8.35 -35.86 11.50
C ARG A 473 -8.21 -35.14 10.14
N TYR A 474 -8.09 -33.81 10.13
CA TYR A 474 -7.97 -33.03 8.89
C TYR A 474 -6.63 -33.25 8.18
N ASP A 475 -5.54 -33.50 8.92
CA ASP A 475 -4.26 -33.91 8.33
C ASP A 475 -4.43 -35.18 7.47
N GLU A 476 -5.20 -36.16 7.98
CA GLU A 476 -5.46 -37.43 7.30
C GLU A 476 -6.36 -37.22 6.06
N LEU A 477 -7.41 -36.40 6.19
CA LEU A 477 -8.33 -36.10 5.08
C LEU A 477 -7.65 -35.31 3.95
N LEU A 478 -6.83 -34.31 4.27
CA LEU A 478 -6.08 -33.55 3.26
C LEU A 478 -5.04 -34.43 2.56
N ARG A 479 -4.33 -35.27 3.32
CA ARG A 479 -3.40 -36.26 2.72
C ARG A 479 -4.15 -37.26 1.83
N ARG A 480 -5.31 -37.74 2.28
CA ARG A 480 -6.18 -38.63 1.51
C ARG A 480 -6.61 -37.98 0.20
N HIS A 481 -7.04 -36.72 0.24
CA HIS A 481 -7.44 -35.95 -0.94
C HIS A 481 -6.31 -35.86 -1.97
N SER A 482 -5.10 -35.49 -1.56
CA SER A 482 -3.95 -35.41 -2.47
C SER A 482 -3.58 -36.76 -3.08
N VAL A 483 -3.71 -37.86 -2.33
CA VAL A 483 -3.51 -39.21 -2.86
C VAL A 483 -4.56 -39.52 -3.92
N LEU A 484 -5.84 -39.24 -3.64
CA LEU A 484 -6.91 -39.48 -4.61
C LEU A 484 -6.73 -38.67 -5.89
N GLU A 485 -6.36 -37.40 -5.79
CA GLU A 485 -6.12 -36.55 -6.97
C GLU A 485 -5.04 -37.14 -7.89
N ASN A 486 -3.93 -37.60 -7.29
CA ASN A 486 -2.82 -38.18 -8.04
C ASN A 486 -3.19 -39.52 -8.70
N GLU A 487 -3.90 -40.39 -7.97
CA GLU A 487 -4.30 -41.70 -8.50
C GLU A 487 -5.43 -41.59 -9.53
N LEU A 488 -6.38 -40.67 -9.34
CA LEU A 488 -7.54 -40.50 -10.23
C LEU A 488 -7.13 -40.09 -11.65
N ARG A 489 -6.03 -39.35 -11.79
CA ARG A 489 -5.48 -38.94 -13.10
C ARG A 489 -5.18 -40.13 -14.02
N HIS A 490 -4.80 -41.27 -13.44
CA HIS A 490 -4.45 -42.48 -14.18
C HIS A 490 -5.52 -43.58 -14.08
N ALA A 491 -6.66 -43.31 -13.42
CA ALA A 491 -7.66 -44.33 -13.13
C ALA A 491 -8.32 -44.88 -14.40
N ILE A 492 -8.50 -44.06 -15.44
CA ILE A 492 -8.99 -44.49 -16.75
C ILE A 492 -7.98 -45.41 -17.44
N GLU A 493 -6.72 -44.98 -17.57
CA GLU A 493 -5.66 -45.73 -18.27
C GLU A 493 -5.32 -47.08 -17.59
N ARG A 494 -5.62 -47.19 -16.30
CA ARG A 494 -5.37 -48.38 -15.48
C ARG A 494 -6.61 -49.28 -15.28
N ASP A 495 -7.69 -49.03 -16.02
CA ASP A 495 -8.95 -49.80 -15.95
C ASP A 495 -9.53 -49.92 -14.52
N GLN A 496 -9.40 -48.87 -13.72
CA GLN A 496 -9.86 -48.86 -12.32
C GLN A 496 -11.30 -48.37 -12.16
N LEU A 497 -11.87 -47.78 -13.21
CA LEU A 497 -13.21 -47.23 -13.23
C LEU A 497 -14.17 -48.22 -13.89
N ARG A 498 -15.40 -48.29 -13.38
CA ARG A 498 -16.48 -49.09 -13.96
C ARG A 498 -17.81 -48.41 -13.76
N LEU A 499 -18.75 -48.66 -14.66
CA LEU A 499 -20.15 -48.28 -14.49
C LEU A 499 -20.93 -49.42 -13.86
N VAL A 500 -21.75 -49.09 -12.88
CA VAL A 500 -22.85 -49.93 -12.42
C VAL A 500 -24.15 -49.25 -12.77
N PHE A 501 -25.22 -50.01 -12.97
CA PHE A 501 -26.49 -49.52 -13.45
C PHE A 501 -27.57 -49.79 -12.41
N GLN A 502 -28.25 -48.73 -11.96
CA GLN A 502 -29.39 -48.88 -11.07
C GLN A 502 -30.69 -48.90 -11.88
N PRO A 503 -31.57 -49.90 -11.72
CA PRO A 503 -32.78 -50.00 -12.52
C PRO A 503 -33.81 -48.91 -12.18
N VAL A 504 -34.37 -48.31 -13.22
CA VAL A 504 -35.58 -47.48 -13.16
C VAL A 504 -36.75 -48.30 -13.65
N VAL A 505 -37.79 -48.44 -12.83
CA VAL A 505 -38.94 -49.29 -13.11
C VAL A 505 -40.22 -48.50 -13.40
N ALA A 506 -41.05 -49.02 -14.29
CA ALA A 506 -42.39 -48.50 -14.53
C ALA A 506 -43.37 -49.03 -13.47
N LEU A 507 -44.04 -48.12 -12.78
CA LEU A 507 -45.06 -48.43 -11.78
C LEU A 507 -46.46 -48.41 -12.41
N PRO A 508 -47.36 -49.34 -12.01
CA PRO A 508 -47.19 -50.35 -10.95
C PRO A 508 -46.57 -51.68 -11.43
N SER A 509 -46.20 -51.79 -12.71
CA SER A 509 -45.77 -53.05 -13.33
C SER A 509 -44.44 -53.61 -12.80
N VAL A 510 -43.61 -52.77 -12.17
CA VAL A 510 -42.23 -53.06 -11.72
C VAL A 510 -41.37 -53.64 -12.84
N ARG A 511 -41.64 -53.24 -14.08
CA ARG A 511 -40.81 -53.59 -15.22
C ARG A 511 -39.68 -52.57 -15.35
N PRO A 512 -38.40 -52.99 -15.43
CA PRO A 512 -37.32 -52.07 -15.76
C PRO A 512 -37.55 -51.44 -17.13
N VAL A 513 -37.53 -50.12 -17.18
CA VAL A 513 -37.71 -49.29 -18.39
C VAL A 513 -36.54 -48.34 -18.61
N GLY A 514 -35.71 -48.11 -17.61
CA GLY A 514 -34.48 -47.34 -17.69
C GLY A 514 -33.42 -47.82 -16.72
N ALA A 515 -32.25 -47.18 -16.76
CA ALA A 515 -31.21 -47.37 -15.77
C ALA A 515 -30.36 -46.12 -15.59
N GLU A 516 -30.00 -45.81 -14.35
CA GLU A 516 -29.03 -44.77 -14.05
C GLU A 516 -27.60 -45.35 -14.05
N ALA A 517 -26.71 -44.75 -14.84
CA ALA A 517 -25.31 -45.11 -14.91
C ALA A 517 -24.53 -44.43 -13.77
N LEU A 518 -24.03 -45.24 -12.85
CA LEU A 518 -23.35 -44.80 -11.64
C LEU A 518 -21.86 -45.18 -11.70
N LEU A 519 -21.00 -44.16 -11.67
CA LEU A 519 -19.56 -44.35 -11.69
C LEU A 519 -19.06 -45.00 -10.38
N ARG A 520 -18.15 -45.98 -10.50
CA ARG A 520 -17.49 -46.63 -9.37
C ARG A 520 -15.99 -46.68 -9.62
N TRP A 521 -15.21 -46.36 -8.59
CA TRP A 521 -13.76 -46.46 -8.62
C TRP A 521 -13.27 -47.55 -7.68
N HIS A 522 -12.53 -48.50 -8.23
CA HIS A 522 -11.87 -49.55 -7.47
C HIS A 522 -10.37 -49.46 -7.63
N HIS A 523 -9.68 -49.06 -6.57
CA HIS A 523 -8.23 -48.94 -6.55
C HIS A 523 -7.62 -50.15 -5.84
N PRO A 524 -6.50 -50.72 -6.33
CA PRO A 524 -5.87 -51.90 -5.73
C PRO A 524 -5.51 -51.72 -4.26
N ASP A 525 -4.89 -50.60 -3.89
CA ASP A 525 -4.45 -50.34 -2.51
C ASP A 525 -5.50 -49.65 -1.63
N LEU A 526 -6.41 -48.87 -2.23
CA LEU A 526 -7.37 -48.05 -1.49
C LEU A 526 -8.75 -48.72 -1.37
N GLY A 527 -8.95 -49.84 -2.07
CA GLY A 527 -10.22 -50.54 -2.15
C GLY A 527 -11.25 -49.78 -2.98
N SER A 528 -12.53 -49.93 -2.61
CA SER A 528 -13.62 -49.22 -3.26
C SER A 528 -13.69 -47.77 -2.75
N VAL A 529 -13.36 -46.81 -3.61
CA VAL A 529 -13.45 -45.38 -3.29
C VAL A 529 -14.87 -44.89 -3.60
N ARG A 530 -15.48 -44.16 -2.66
CA ARG A 530 -16.87 -43.71 -2.79
C ARG A 530 -17.00 -42.53 -3.76
N PRO A 531 -18.07 -42.44 -4.58
CA PRO A 531 -18.34 -41.28 -5.44
C PRO A 531 -18.27 -39.95 -4.69
N ASP A 532 -18.88 -39.89 -3.50
CA ASP A 532 -18.86 -38.72 -2.60
C ASP A 532 -17.44 -38.27 -2.17
N GLU A 533 -16.44 -39.15 -2.31
CA GLU A 533 -15.04 -38.89 -1.96
C GLU A 533 -14.23 -38.40 -3.17
N PHE A 534 -14.41 -39.01 -4.35
CA PHE A 534 -13.55 -38.71 -5.52
C PHE A 534 -14.17 -37.78 -6.57
N ILE A 535 -15.50 -37.65 -6.65
CA ILE A 535 -16.13 -36.71 -7.59
C ILE A 535 -15.77 -35.26 -7.26
N PRO A 536 -15.83 -34.79 -5.98
CA PRO A 536 -15.40 -33.44 -5.64
C PRO A 536 -13.92 -33.19 -5.98
N VAL A 537 -13.05 -34.19 -5.74
CA VAL A 537 -11.63 -34.14 -6.12
C VAL A 537 -11.48 -33.94 -7.62
N ALA A 538 -12.26 -34.67 -8.43
CA ALA A 538 -12.24 -34.56 -9.89
C ALA A 538 -12.68 -33.18 -10.37
N GLU A 539 -13.71 -32.61 -9.74
CA GLU A 539 -14.19 -31.28 -10.06
C GLU A 539 -13.14 -30.22 -9.73
N GLU A 540 -12.56 -30.24 -8.53
CA GLU A 540 -11.54 -29.28 -8.10
C GLU A 540 -10.27 -29.33 -8.95
N SER A 541 -9.82 -30.53 -9.31
CA SER A 541 -8.62 -30.76 -10.11
C SER A 541 -8.83 -30.63 -11.63
N GLY A 542 -10.06 -30.36 -12.07
CA GLY A 542 -10.41 -30.25 -13.49
C GLY A 542 -10.42 -31.59 -14.24
N LEU A 543 -10.36 -32.72 -13.54
CA LEU A 543 -10.45 -34.06 -14.12
C LEU A 543 -11.89 -34.48 -14.46
N ILE A 544 -12.90 -33.78 -13.95
CA ILE A 544 -14.32 -34.16 -14.12
C ILE A 544 -14.73 -34.29 -15.59
N GLY A 545 -14.31 -33.38 -16.47
CA GLY A 545 -14.65 -33.47 -17.89
C GLY A 545 -14.05 -34.70 -18.60
N MET A 546 -12.87 -35.14 -18.17
CA MET A 546 -12.27 -36.38 -18.68
C MET A 546 -13.04 -37.61 -18.18
N LEU A 547 -13.48 -37.60 -16.93
CA LEU A 547 -14.30 -38.68 -16.36
C LEU A 547 -15.66 -38.75 -17.03
N GLY A 548 -16.38 -37.63 -17.18
CA GLY A 548 -17.70 -37.65 -17.79
C GLY A 548 -17.68 -37.97 -19.29
N ALA A 549 -16.62 -37.58 -20.02
CA ALA A 549 -16.38 -38.08 -21.37
C ALA A 549 -16.32 -39.61 -21.43
N TRP A 550 -15.58 -40.21 -20.50
CA TRP A 550 -15.45 -41.66 -20.39
C TRP A 550 -16.77 -42.33 -19.96
N VAL A 551 -17.48 -41.75 -18.97
CA VAL A 551 -18.78 -42.24 -18.51
C VAL A 551 -19.79 -42.23 -19.66
N LEU A 552 -19.86 -41.14 -20.42
CA LEU A 552 -20.77 -40.98 -21.55
C LEU A 552 -20.50 -42.00 -22.65
N ASP A 553 -19.23 -42.22 -22.99
CA ASP A 553 -18.81 -43.22 -23.98
C ASP A 553 -19.21 -44.64 -23.55
N GLN A 554 -18.92 -45.02 -22.31
CA GLN A 554 -19.25 -46.35 -21.78
C GLN A 554 -20.76 -46.56 -21.63
N ALA A 555 -21.49 -45.55 -21.16
CA ALA A 555 -22.95 -45.62 -21.01
C ALA A 555 -23.65 -45.76 -22.37
N CYS A 556 -23.23 -44.99 -23.38
CA CYS A 556 -23.78 -45.09 -24.74
C CYS A 556 -23.42 -46.42 -25.41
N GLY A 557 -22.18 -46.91 -25.22
CA GLY A 557 -21.77 -48.22 -25.71
C GLY A 557 -22.61 -49.36 -25.11
N GLN A 558 -22.85 -49.33 -23.79
CA GLN A 558 -23.70 -50.32 -23.13
C GLN A 558 -25.17 -50.22 -23.56
N LEU A 559 -25.70 -49.00 -23.69
CA LEU A 559 -27.06 -48.76 -24.17
C LEU A 559 -27.26 -49.30 -25.60
N ALA A 560 -26.29 -49.07 -26.51
CA ALA A 560 -26.33 -49.61 -27.86
C ALA A 560 -26.38 -51.16 -27.88
N GLN A 561 -25.64 -51.82 -26.98
CA GLN A 561 -25.69 -53.28 -26.83
C GLN A 561 -27.08 -53.75 -26.39
N TRP A 562 -27.69 -53.08 -25.40
CA TRP A 562 -29.04 -53.43 -24.94
C TRP A 562 -30.10 -53.21 -26.02
N LEU A 563 -30.03 -52.11 -26.77
CA LEU A 563 -30.92 -51.82 -27.89
C LEU A 563 -30.78 -52.87 -29.00
N THR A 564 -29.54 -53.27 -29.34
CA THR A 564 -29.25 -54.31 -30.34
C THR A 564 -29.76 -55.69 -29.91
N ALA A 565 -29.69 -56.01 -28.61
CA ALA A 565 -30.31 -57.20 -28.03
C ALA A 565 -31.86 -57.10 -27.97
N GLY A 566 -32.45 -56.01 -28.46
CA GLY A 566 -33.89 -55.77 -28.59
C GLY A 566 -34.56 -55.23 -27.32
N HIS A 567 -33.78 -54.75 -26.34
CA HIS A 567 -34.33 -54.23 -25.08
C HIS A 567 -34.86 -52.82 -25.29
N ASP A 568 -36.05 -52.56 -24.75
CA ASP A 568 -36.67 -51.24 -24.75
C ASP A 568 -36.30 -50.54 -23.44
N VAL A 569 -35.13 -49.89 -23.42
CA VAL A 569 -34.53 -49.27 -22.23
C VAL A 569 -33.92 -47.91 -22.58
N TRP A 570 -33.87 -47.00 -21.62
CA TRP A 570 -33.10 -45.75 -21.68
C TRP A 570 -32.06 -45.72 -20.57
N VAL A 571 -30.98 -44.94 -20.75
CA VAL A 571 -29.93 -44.78 -19.72
C VAL A 571 -29.83 -43.32 -19.34
N SER A 572 -29.74 -43.05 -18.03
CA SER A 572 -29.42 -41.74 -17.51
C SER A 572 -27.98 -41.62 -17.04
N VAL A 573 -27.37 -40.46 -17.26
CA VAL A 573 -25.99 -40.12 -16.90
C VAL A 573 -25.98 -38.79 -16.15
N ASN A 574 -25.33 -38.78 -14.99
CA ASN A 574 -25.12 -37.58 -14.20
C ASN A 574 -24.20 -36.58 -14.92
N LEU A 575 -24.57 -35.31 -14.93
CA LEU A 575 -23.83 -34.21 -15.54
C LEU A 575 -23.39 -33.20 -14.47
N SER A 576 -22.07 -33.01 -14.31
CA SER A 576 -21.56 -31.98 -13.41
C SER A 576 -21.84 -30.57 -13.96
N PRO A 577 -22.10 -29.57 -13.10
CA PRO A 577 -22.19 -28.17 -13.51
C PRO A 577 -20.97 -27.70 -14.31
N LYS A 578 -19.75 -28.18 -13.97
CA LYS A 578 -18.52 -27.78 -14.68
C LYS A 578 -18.48 -28.29 -16.11
N GLU A 579 -19.05 -29.46 -16.36
CA GLU A 579 -19.13 -30.05 -17.71
C GLU A 579 -20.18 -29.35 -18.55
N LEU A 580 -21.32 -28.98 -17.97
CA LEU A 580 -22.36 -28.22 -18.64
C LEU A 580 -21.87 -26.85 -19.13
N HIS A 581 -20.94 -26.23 -18.39
CA HIS A 581 -20.30 -24.97 -18.76
C HIS A 581 -19.05 -25.15 -19.65
N ALA A 582 -18.63 -26.39 -19.93
CA ALA A 582 -17.49 -26.64 -20.82
C ALA A 582 -17.83 -26.26 -22.26
N ALA A 583 -16.83 -25.78 -23.00
CA ALA A 583 -17.00 -25.48 -24.41
C ALA A 583 -17.35 -26.76 -25.20
N ASP A 584 -18.42 -26.70 -25.99
CA ASP A 584 -18.85 -27.74 -26.93
C ASP A 584 -19.23 -29.11 -26.31
N TYR A 585 -19.78 -29.12 -25.10
CA TYR A 585 -20.29 -30.36 -24.49
C TYR A 585 -21.43 -30.99 -25.32
N ALA A 586 -22.29 -30.18 -25.93
CA ALA A 586 -23.35 -30.68 -26.82
C ALA A 586 -22.78 -31.38 -28.07
N GLY A 587 -21.69 -30.87 -28.65
CA GLY A 587 -20.98 -31.52 -29.74
C GLY A 587 -20.37 -32.86 -29.32
N GLN A 588 -19.83 -32.95 -28.11
CA GLN A 588 -19.33 -34.21 -27.54
C GLN A 588 -20.45 -35.25 -27.40
N VAL A 589 -21.62 -34.85 -26.88
CA VAL A 589 -22.78 -35.73 -26.76
C VAL A 589 -23.24 -36.23 -28.13
N ALA A 590 -23.36 -35.34 -29.12
CA ALA A 590 -23.74 -35.70 -30.47
C ALA A 590 -22.76 -36.70 -31.11
N ALA A 591 -21.45 -36.50 -30.92
CA ALA A 591 -20.41 -37.38 -31.45
C ALA A 591 -20.47 -38.80 -30.85
N VAL A 592 -20.71 -38.93 -29.54
CA VAL A 592 -20.82 -40.25 -28.89
C VAL A 592 -22.10 -40.98 -29.33
N LEU A 593 -23.21 -40.26 -29.44
CA LEU A 593 -24.48 -40.83 -29.94
C LEU A 593 -24.32 -41.37 -31.37
N ASP A 594 -23.66 -40.62 -32.25
CA ASP A 594 -23.38 -41.02 -33.63
C ASP A 594 -22.44 -42.23 -33.68
N LYS A 595 -21.35 -42.22 -32.89
CA LYS A 595 -20.37 -43.32 -32.79
C LYS A 595 -21.02 -44.68 -32.52
N TYR A 596 -22.03 -44.74 -31.64
CA TYR A 596 -22.69 -45.98 -31.25
C TYR A 596 -24.09 -46.17 -31.87
N GLY A 597 -24.55 -45.22 -32.70
CA GLY A 597 -25.88 -45.28 -33.32
C GLY A 597 -27.04 -45.27 -32.32
N VAL A 598 -26.85 -44.62 -31.16
CA VAL A 598 -27.87 -44.58 -30.10
C VAL A 598 -28.93 -43.54 -30.46
N PRO A 599 -30.23 -43.89 -30.47
CA PRO A 599 -31.30 -42.90 -30.65
C PRO A 599 -31.24 -41.87 -29.51
N PRO A 600 -31.10 -40.56 -29.79
CA PRO A 600 -30.83 -39.56 -28.76
C PRO A 600 -31.83 -39.56 -27.59
N GLN A 601 -33.10 -39.87 -27.86
CA GLN A 601 -34.17 -39.89 -26.85
C GLN A 601 -33.98 -40.97 -25.77
N ARG A 602 -33.09 -41.95 -26.02
CA ARG A 602 -32.75 -43.04 -25.10
C ARG A 602 -31.66 -42.65 -24.11
N LEU A 603 -30.96 -41.54 -24.33
CA LEU A 603 -30.04 -40.96 -23.38
C LEU A 603 -30.74 -39.85 -22.59
N VAL A 604 -30.61 -39.90 -21.27
CA VAL A 604 -31.09 -38.88 -20.34
C VAL A 604 -29.87 -38.27 -19.64
N LEU A 605 -29.74 -36.95 -19.64
CA LEU A 605 -28.70 -36.26 -18.87
C LEU A 605 -29.33 -35.70 -17.59
N GLU A 606 -28.75 -36.03 -16.44
CA GLU A 606 -29.25 -35.61 -15.13
C GLU A 606 -28.46 -34.42 -14.61
N VAL A 607 -29.15 -33.35 -14.24
CA VAL A 607 -28.56 -32.11 -13.73
C VAL A 607 -29.12 -31.85 -12.35
N THR A 608 -28.26 -31.59 -11.37
CA THR A 608 -28.69 -31.34 -9.99
C THR A 608 -29.37 -29.98 -9.81
N GLU A 609 -30.26 -29.87 -8.83
CA GLU A 609 -30.93 -28.62 -8.47
C GLU A 609 -29.95 -27.46 -8.20
N HIS A 610 -28.82 -27.72 -7.53
CA HIS A 610 -27.84 -26.70 -7.18
C HIS A 610 -27.07 -26.15 -8.39
N ALA A 611 -26.97 -26.91 -9.48
CA ALA A 611 -26.40 -26.44 -10.75
C ALA A 611 -27.18 -25.24 -11.32
N VAL A 612 -28.45 -25.09 -10.92
CA VAL A 612 -29.39 -24.10 -11.43
C VAL A 612 -29.15 -22.68 -10.87
N ALA A 613 -28.35 -22.53 -9.81
CA ALA A 613 -28.21 -21.27 -9.08
C ALA A 613 -27.27 -20.23 -9.72
N THR A 614 -26.51 -20.59 -10.75
CA THR A 614 -25.55 -19.70 -11.43
C THR A 614 -26.11 -19.26 -12.78
N ASP A 615 -26.03 -17.97 -13.11
CA ASP A 615 -26.47 -17.33 -14.38
C ASP A 615 -27.55 -18.12 -15.17
N MET A 616 -28.81 -17.92 -14.78
CA MET A 616 -29.96 -18.67 -15.29
C MET A 616 -30.10 -18.59 -16.82
N ASP A 617 -29.72 -17.45 -17.42
CA ASP A 617 -29.86 -17.26 -18.87
C ASP A 617 -28.83 -18.12 -19.63
N GLU A 618 -27.59 -18.21 -19.14
CA GLU A 618 -26.58 -19.09 -19.72
C GLU A 618 -26.94 -20.57 -19.54
N LEU A 619 -27.41 -20.95 -18.36
CA LEU A 619 -27.86 -22.31 -18.10
C LEU A 619 -28.97 -22.74 -19.07
N ILE A 620 -30.01 -21.91 -19.23
CA ILE A 620 -31.11 -22.19 -20.16
C ILE A 620 -30.57 -22.34 -21.59
N ARG A 621 -29.65 -21.47 -22.03
CA ARG A 621 -29.02 -21.59 -23.35
C ARG A 621 -28.33 -22.96 -23.53
N ARG A 622 -27.55 -23.40 -22.55
CA ARG A 622 -26.82 -24.68 -22.60
C ARG A 622 -27.74 -25.90 -22.58
N LEU A 623 -28.78 -25.87 -21.76
CA LEU A 623 -29.75 -26.97 -21.73
C LEU A 623 -30.57 -27.02 -23.04
N VAL A 624 -30.91 -25.88 -23.63
CA VAL A 624 -31.53 -25.83 -24.98
C VAL A 624 -30.59 -26.40 -26.04
N GLU A 625 -29.30 -26.06 -25.98
CA GLU A 625 -28.26 -26.58 -26.87
C GLU A 625 -28.17 -28.11 -26.76
N LEU A 626 -28.11 -28.65 -25.54
CA LEU A 626 -28.11 -30.10 -25.32
C LEU A 626 -29.39 -30.75 -25.85
N ARG A 627 -30.56 -30.19 -25.53
CA ARG A 627 -31.83 -30.72 -26.01
C ARG A 627 -31.96 -30.70 -27.53
N SER A 628 -31.27 -29.78 -28.21
CA SER A 628 -31.23 -29.73 -29.68
C SER A 628 -30.56 -30.96 -30.32
N THR A 629 -29.72 -31.69 -29.57
CA THR A 629 -29.16 -32.99 -29.98
C THR A 629 -30.20 -34.12 -29.96
N GLY A 630 -31.34 -33.90 -29.30
CA GLY A 630 -32.45 -34.85 -29.18
C GLY A 630 -32.43 -35.70 -27.91
N VAL A 631 -31.47 -35.50 -27.01
CA VAL A 631 -31.45 -36.12 -25.68
C VAL A 631 -32.53 -35.58 -24.76
N ARG A 632 -32.89 -36.35 -23.74
CA ARG A 632 -33.78 -35.89 -22.66
C ARG A 632 -32.96 -35.34 -21.50
N ILE A 633 -33.54 -34.40 -20.76
CA ILE A 633 -32.90 -33.80 -19.59
C ILE A 633 -33.74 -34.09 -18.35
N ALA A 634 -33.10 -34.59 -17.28
CA ALA A 634 -33.71 -34.79 -15.98
C ALA A 634 -33.17 -33.77 -14.97
N LEU A 635 -34.05 -33.22 -14.14
CA LEU A 635 -33.68 -32.43 -12.97
C LEU A 635 -33.62 -33.36 -11.75
N ASP A 636 -32.44 -33.43 -11.13
CA ASP A 636 -32.15 -34.30 -10.00
C ASP A 636 -32.21 -33.60 -8.64
N ASP A 637 -32.37 -34.38 -7.57
CA ASP A 637 -32.44 -33.94 -6.16
C ASP A 637 -33.54 -32.90 -5.86
N PHE A 638 -34.66 -32.91 -6.60
CA PHE A 638 -35.69 -31.88 -6.42
C PHE A 638 -36.33 -31.96 -5.02
N GLY A 639 -36.18 -30.87 -4.26
CA GLY A 639 -36.75 -30.73 -2.90
C GLY A 639 -35.74 -30.83 -1.76
N ALA A 640 -34.46 -31.04 -2.07
CA ALA A 640 -33.36 -30.93 -1.11
C ALA A 640 -32.91 -29.47 -0.86
N GLY A 641 -33.34 -28.52 -1.71
CA GLY A 641 -32.92 -27.10 -1.70
C GLY A 641 -34.05 -26.07 -1.77
N TYR A 642 -33.68 -24.79 -1.98
CA TYR A 642 -34.58 -23.63 -2.04
C TYR A 642 -35.01 -23.23 -3.46
N SER A 643 -35.21 -24.17 -4.40
CA SER A 643 -35.68 -23.80 -5.74
C SER A 643 -37.02 -23.08 -5.70
N SER A 644 -37.04 -21.87 -6.25
CA SER A 644 -38.30 -21.16 -6.45
C SER A 644 -39.08 -21.82 -7.59
N LEU A 645 -40.35 -22.15 -7.37
CA LEU A 645 -41.26 -22.68 -8.40
C LEU A 645 -41.26 -21.84 -9.71
N GLY A 646 -40.88 -20.56 -9.62
CA GLY A 646 -40.70 -19.67 -10.76
C GLY A 646 -39.57 -20.08 -11.70
N GLN A 647 -38.47 -20.67 -11.20
CA GLN A 647 -37.33 -21.12 -12.01
C GLN A 647 -37.66 -22.38 -12.80
N LEU A 648 -38.27 -23.38 -12.15
CA LEU A 648 -38.65 -24.66 -12.78
C LEU A 648 -39.52 -24.47 -14.03
N ARG A 649 -40.37 -23.43 -14.05
CA ARG A 649 -41.24 -23.13 -15.20
C ARG A 649 -40.48 -22.84 -16.49
N ASN A 650 -39.28 -22.28 -16.40
CA ASN A 650 -38.53 -21.81 -17.57
C ASN A 650 -37.40 -22.79 -17.99
N LEU A 651 -37.14 -23.82 -17.19
CA LEU A 651 -36.08 -24.80 -17.48
C LEU A 651 -36.54 -25.80 -18.56
N PRO A 652 -35.73 -26.04 -19.60
CA PRO A 652 -36.06 -26.97 -20.69
C PRO A 652 -35.76 -28.43 -20.29
N VAL A 653 -36.39 -28.91 -19.21
CA VAL A 653 -36.25 -30.27 -18.69
C VAL A 653 -37.45 -31.14 -19.10
N ASP A 654 -37.25 -32.46 -19.15
CA ASP A 654 -38.28 -33.44 -19.53
C ASP A 654 -38.71 -34.32 -18.35
N ILE A 655 -37.79 -34.58 -17.40
CA ILE A 655 -38.00 -35.46 -16.24
C ILE A 655 -37.70 -34.70 -14.95
N LEU A 656 -38.51 -34.91 -13.92
CA LEU A 656 -38.31 -34.41 -12.55
C LEU A 656 -38.10 -35.58 -11.59
N LYS A 657 -36.91 -35.68 -10.99
CA LYS A 657 -36.56 -36.72 -10.01
C LYS A 657 -36.83 -36.19 -8.59
N ILE A 658 -37.65 -36.90 -7.82
CA ILE A 658 -37.98 -36.56 -6.43
C ILE A 658 -36.92 -37.16 -5.54
N ASP A 659 -36.24 -36.32 -4.75
CA ASP A 659 -35.19 -36.76 -3.82
C ASP A 659 -35.70 -37.80 -2.81
N HIS A 660 -34.80 -38.73 -2.46
CA HIS A 660 -35.08 -39.80 -1.51
C HIS A 660 -35.54 -39.28 -0.14
N ALA A 661 -35.13 -38.10 0.33
CA ALA A 661 -35.54 -37.58 1.64
C ALA A 661 -37.05 -37.32 1.72
N LEU A 662 -37.66 -36.89 0.60
CA LEU A 662 -39.11 -36.69 0.51
C LEU A 662 -39.90 -38.02 0.47
N VAL A 663 -39.26 -39.09 0.01
CA VAL A 663 -39.85 -40.44 -0.06
C VAL A 663 -39.58 -41.24 1.23
N ALA A 664 -38.47 -40.96 1.91
CA ALA A 664 -37.95 -41.74 3.02
C ALA A 664 -38.69 -41.53 4.35
N GLU A 665 -39.37 -40.39 4.54
CA GLU A 665 -40.07 -40.06 5.80
C GLU A 665 -41.08 -41.16 6.19
N PRO A 666 -40.78 -41.98 7.24
CA PRO A 666 -41.70 -42.99 7.70
C PRO A 666 -42.83 -42.34 8.50
N GLU A 667 -43.95 -43.06 8.63
CA GLU A 667 -45.15 -42.73 9.42
C GLU A 667 -44.90 -42.45 10.93
N SER A 668 -43.67 -42.24 11.39
CA SER A 668 -43.30 -42.01 12.78
C SER A 668 -42.97 -40.55 13.08
N ARG A 669 -44.00 -39.68 13.04
CA ARG A 669 -44.31 -38.63 14.06
C ARG A 669 -45.25 -37.52 13.57
N THR A 670 -45.48 -37.35 12.26
CA THR A 670 -46.34 -36.24 11.75
C THR A 670 -47.15 -36.52 10.48
N GLY A 671 -47.08 -37.69 9.83
CA GLY A 671 -47.95 -38.05 8.68
C GLY A 671 -47.82 -37.16 7.42
N THR A 672 -46.66 -36.56 7.19
CA THR A 672 -46.47 -35.42 6.26
C THR A 672 -45.82 -35.77 4.90
N ALA A 673 -45.25 -36.97 4.76
CA ALA A 673 -44.55 -37.42 3.55
C ALA A 673 -45.47 -37.59 2.32
N ALA A 674 -46.60 -38.29 2.50
CA ALA A 674 -47.54 -38.56 1.41
C ALA A 674 -48.11 -37.27 0.76
N PRO A 675 -48.48 -36.23 1.53
CA PRO A 675 -48.86 -34.93 0.96
C PRO A 675 -47.78 -34.26 0.08
N LEU A 676 -46.49 -34.34 0.45
CA LEU A 676 -45.41 -33.66 -0.27
C LEU A 676 -45.11 -34.34 -1.61
N VAL A 677 -44.98 -35.67 -1.61
CA VAL A 677 -44.80 -36.45 -2.86
C VAL A 677 -45.95 -36.19 -3.83
N ASP A 678 -47.19 -36.18 -3.32
CA ASP A 678 -48.41 -35.91 -4.10
C ASP A 678 -48.46 -34.47 -4.65
N VAL A 679 -47.95 -33.48 -3.91
CA VAL A 679 -47.78 -32.10 -4.42
C VAL A 679 -46.76 -32.04 -5.56
N VAL A 680 -45.59 -32.65 -5.40
CA VAL A 680 -44.52 -32.62 -6.40
C VAL A 680 -44.93 -33.36 -7.67
N VAL A 681 -45.55 -34.54 -7.54
CA VAL A 681 -46.07 -35.31 -8.69
C VAL A 681 -47.10 -34.51 -9.47
N ARG A 682 -48.06 -33.87 -8.79
CA ARG A 682 -49.06 -33.03 -9.47
C ARG A 682 -48.46 -31.78 -10.10
N LEU A 683 -47.44 -31.18 -9.48
CA LEU A 683 -46.72 -30.05 -10.04
C LEU A 683 -46.01 -30.45 -11.34
N GLY A 684 -45.23 -31.53 -11.33
CA GLY A 684 -44.54 -32.03 -12.51
C GLY A 684 -45.51 -32.29 -13.66
N HIS A 685 -46.61 -33.00 -13.39
CA HIS A 685 -47.65 -33.24 -14.39
C HIS A 685 -48.29 -31.96 -14.94
N ARG A 686 -48.52 -30.93 -14.11
CA ARG A 686 -49.06 -29.63 -14.57
C ARG A 686 -48.06 -28.85 -15.43
N LEU A 687 -46.77 -29.05 -15.22
CA LEU A 687 -45.70 -28.49 -16.04
C LEU A 687 -45.41 -29.34 -17.29
N GLY A 688 -46.06 -30.49 -17.45
CA GLY A 688 -45.86 -31.40 -18.57
C GLY A 688 -44.61 -32.27 -18.45
N LEU A 689 -44.04 -32.38 -17.25
CA LEU A 689 -42.85 -33.18 -16.93
C LEU A 689 -43.24 -34.62 -16.56
N GLU A 690 -42.39 -35.57 -16.91
CA GLU A 690 -42.44 -36.93 -16.36
C GLU A 690 -41.83 -36.92 -14.96
N VAL A 691 -42.42 -37.65 -14.00
CA VAL A 691 -41.95 -37.63 -12.61
C VAL A 691 -41.41 -39.01 -12.24
N LEU A 692 -40.24 -39.02 -11.62
CA LEU A 692 -39.53 -40.21 -11.14
C LEU A 692 -39.30 -40.05 -9.64
N ALA A 693 -39.65 -41.07 -8.84
CA ALA A 693 -39.40 -41.05 -7.40
C ALA A 693 -38.18 -41.90 -7.04
N GLU A 694 -37.23 -41.31 -6.31
CA GLU A 694 -36.00 -41.97 -5.88
C GLU A 694 -36.08 -42.53 -4.46
N GLY A 695 -35.12 -43.39 -4.10
CA GLY A 695 -34.97 -43.85 -2.72
C GLY A 695 -36.06 -44.80 -2.22
N ILE A 696 -36.86 -45.40 -3.11
CA ILE A 696 -37.91 -46.36 -2.72
C ILE A 696 -37.24 -47.62 -2.17
N GLY A 697 -37.25 -47.78 -0.83
CA GLY A 697 -36.64 -48.91 -0.13
C GLY A 697 -37.65 -49.91 0.43
N THR A 698 -38.92 -49.51 0.60
CA THR A 698 -39.95 -50.34 1.22
C THR A 698 -41.22 -50.43 0.37
N PRO A 699 -41.99 -51.54 0.47
CA PRO A 699 -43.28 -51.65 -0.19
C PRO A 699 -44.27 -50.53 0.18
N ALA A 700 -44.23 -50.03 1.42
CA ALA A 700 -45.09 -48.93 1.86
C ALA A 700 -44.77 -47.61 1.14
N GLN A 701 -43.48 -47.27 0.98
CA GLN A 701 -43.06 -46.10 0.20
C GLN A 701 -43.49 -46.21 -1.26
N ARG A 702 -43.39 -47.40 -1.84
CA ARG A 702 -43.88 -47.67 -3.19
C ARG A 702 -45.39 -47.39 -3.31
N GLU A 703 -46.19 -47.85 -2.35
CA GLU A 703 -47.64 -47.64 -2.36
C GLU A 703 -48.01 -46.15 -2.29
N ILE A 704 -47.28 -45.37 -1.49
CA ILE A 704 -47.43 -43.90 -1.41
C ILE A 704 -47.13 -43.24 -2.76
N VAL A 705 -46.01 -43.60 -3.39
CA VAL A 705 -45.57 -43.07 -4.69
C VAL A 705 -46.56 -43.45 -5.80
N GLU A 706 -47.07 -44.68 -5.80
CA GLU A 706 -48.08 -45.16 -6.74
C GLU A 706 -49.42 -44.42 -6.55
N ALA A 707 -49.86 -44.23 -5.30
CA ALA A 707 -51.09 -43.52 -4.96
C ALA A 707 -51.03 -42.03 -5.37
N ALA A 708 -49.86 -41.40 -5.28
CA ALA A 708 -49.61 -40.05 -5.78
C ALA A 708 -49.66 -39.95 -7.33
N GLY A 709 -49.69 -41.08 -8.03
CA GLY A 709 -49.77 -41.15 -9.50
C GLY A 709 -48.42 -41.09 -10.21
N CYS A 710 -47.32 -41.30 -9.49
CA CYS A 710 -45.98 -41.38 -10.09
C CYS A 710 -45.83 -42.68 -10.90
N ARG A 711 -45.22 -42.59 -12.09
CA ARG A 711 -45.14 -43.71 -13.05
C ARG A 711 -43.77 -44.34 -13.13
N LEU A 712 -42.74 -43.67 -12.62
CA LEU A 712 -41.36 -44.16 -12.60
C LEU A 712 -40.85 -44.20 -11.16
N GLY A 713 -40.16 -45.28 -10.80
CA GLY A 713 -39.58 -45.45 -9.49
C GLY A 713 -38.17 -46.01 -9.55
N GLN A 714 -37.34 -45.58 -8.61
CA GLN A 714 -35.97 -46.04 -8.42
C GLN A 714 -35.69 -46.20 -6.92
N GLY A 715 -34.88 -47.19 -6.56
CA GLY A 715 -34.49 -47.39 -5.16
C GLY A 715 -34.04 -48.81 -4.85
N SER A 716 -33.58 -49.01 -3.62
CA SER A 716 -33.04 -50.30 -3.14
C SER A 716 -34.06 -51.43 -3.15
N LEU A 717 -35.37 -51.14 -3.18
CA LEU A 717 -36.43 -52.12 -3.35
C LEU A 717 -36.37 -52.85 -4.70
N PHE A 718 -35.94 -52.15 -5.76
CA PHE A 718 -35.89 -52.68 -7.13
C PHE A 718 -34.49 -53.16 -7.52
N GLY A 719 -33.46 -52.59 -6.89
CA GLY A 719 -32.08 -52.99 -7.06
C GLY A 719 -31.12 -51.89 -6.63
N TRP A 720 -29.98 -52.29 -6.12
CA TRP A 720 -28.82 -51.41 -6.01
C TRP A 720 -28.17 -51.22 -7.38
N GLY A 721 -27.18 -50.33 -7.49
CA GLY A 721 -26.35 -50.27 -8.71
C GLY A 721 -25.66 -51.61 -8.97
N VAL A 722 -26.04 -52.29 -10.04
CA VAL A 722 -25.55 -53.63 -10.40
C VAL A 722 -24.72 -53.60 -11.69
N PRO A 723 -23.82 -54.57 -11.93
CA PRO A 723 -23.16 -54.70 -13.22
C PRO A 723 -24.17 -54.85 -14.36
N ALA A 724 -23.82 -54.40 -15.57
CA ALA A 724 -24.70 -54.41 -16.74
C ALA A 724 -25.38 -55.77 -16.96
N GLU A 725 -24.64 -56.86 -16.79
CA GLU A 725 -25.08 -58.23 -17.02
C GLU A 725 -26.23 -58.66 -16.09
N HIS A 726 -26.28 -58.11 -14.88
CA HIS A 726 -27.36 -58.38 -13.93
C HIS A 726 -28.63 -57.63 -14.34
N LEU A 727 -28.50 -56.38 -14.80
CA LEU A 727 -29.63 -55.63 -15.32
C LEU A 727 -30.19 -56.27 -16.59
N GLU A 728 -29.33 -56.79 -17.46
CA GLU A 728 -29.77 -57.56 -18.64
C GLU A 728 -30.63 -58.76 -18.26
N ALA A 729 -30.25 -59.50 -17.22
CA ALA A 729 -31.04 -60.62 -16.73
C ALA A 729 -32.45 -60.17 -16.28
N GLN A 730 -32.54 -59.02 -15.58
CA GLN A 730 -33.83 -58.43 -15.19
C GLN A 730 -34.65 -57.98 -16.40
N LEU A 731 -34.01 -57.33 -17.39
CA LEU A 731 -34.65 -56.89 -18.63
C LEU A 731 -35.14 -58.08 -19.49
N ARG A 732 -34.45 -59.23 -19.47
CA ARG A 732 -34.88 -60.47 -20.12
C ARG A 732 -36.07 -61.10 -19.40
N ALA A 733 -36.02 -61.19 -18.08
CA ALA A 733 -37.11 -61.74 -17.27
C ALA A 733 -38.44 -60.98 -17.47
N GLY A 734 -38.36 -59.65 -17.62
CA GLY A 734 -39.53 -58.79 -17.89
C GLY A 734 -40.19 -58.99 -19.27
N ARG A 735 -39.51 -59.59 -20.26
CA ARG A 735 -40.11 -59.93 -21.57
C ARG A 735 -41.04 -61.14 -21.52
N SER A 736 -40.91 -61.99 -20.51
CA SER A 736 -41.65 -63.26 -20.38
C SER A 736 -43.14 -63.07 -20.08
N CYS A 737 -43.55 -61.87 -19.66
CA CYS A 737 -44.93 -61.57 -19.30
C CYS A 737 -45.55 -60.54 -20.27
N GLY A 738 -46.13 -61.04 -21.36
CA GLY A 738 -47.12 -60.32 -22.17
C GLY A 738 -46.62 -59.20 -23.08
N SER A 739 -46.33 -59.54 -24.33
CA SER A 739 -46.21 -58.57 -25.42
C SER A 739 -47.52 -57.80 -25.65
N ARG A 740 -47.55 -56.51 -25.31
CA ARG A 740 -48.45 -55.53 -25.95
C ARG A 740 -47.61 -54.39 -26.52
N GLN A 741 -47.67 -54.23 -27.84
CA GLN A 741 -47.18 -53.04 -28.53
C GLN A 741 -47.95 -51.81 -28.02
N VAL A 742 -47.22 -50.77 -27.62
CA VAL A 742 -47.78 -49.45 -27.31
C VAL A 742 -47.95 -48.66 -28.62
N PRO A 743 -49.03 -47.88 -28.81
CA PRO A 743 -49.29 -47.19 -30.07
C PRO A 743 -48.33 -46.01 -30.30
N ALA A 744 -48.09 -45.68 -31.58
CA ALA A 744 -47.25 -44.56 -32.02
C ALA A 744 -47.58 -43.21 -31.34
N PRO A 745 -46.58 -42.33 -31.15
CA PRO A 745 -46.78 -41.05 -30.48
C PRO A 745 -47.76 -40.16 -31.26
N ARG A 746 -48.67 -39.50 -30.53
CA ARG A 746 -49.59 -38.50 -31.07
C ARG A 746 -48.79 -37.33 -31.63
N SER A 747 -49.10 -36.95 -32.87
CA SER A 747 -48.63 -35.73 -33.53
C SER A 747 -48.95 -34.48 -32.70
N ARG A 748 -48.05 -33.48 -32.78
CA ARG A 748 -48.13 -32.14 -32.17
C ARG A 748 -49.57 -31.58 -32.09
N PRO A 749 -49.96 -30.90 -30.98
CA PRO A 749 -51.17 -30.10 -30.99
C PRO A 749 -51.02 -28.93 -31.97
N ALA A 750 -52.07 -28.67 -32.74
CA ALA A 750 -52.15 -27.54 -33.67
C ALA A 750 -52.04 -26.20 -32.91
N PRO A 751 -51.48 -25.14 -33.54
CA PRO A 751 -51.39 -23.83 -32.90
C PRO A 751 -52.79 -23.28 -32.59
N ILE A 752 -52.93 -22.73 -31.38
CA ILE A 752 -54.16 -22.08 -30.90
C ILE A 752 -54.43 -20.84 -31.76
N ALA A 753 -55.63 -20.75 -32.32
CA ALA A 753 -56.09 -19.57 -33.06
C ALA A 753 -56.21 -18.35 -32.12
N PRO A 754 -55.78 -17.15 -32.54
CA PRO A 754 -55.87 -15.96 -31.70
C PRO A 754 -57.33 -15.47 -31.65
N GLY A 755 -57.93 -15.39 -30.46
CA GLY A 755 -59.23 -14.71 -30.31
C GLY A 755 -60.19 -15.12 -29.18
N VAL A 756 -59.81 -15.95 -28.21
CA VAL A 756 -60.72 -16.26 -27.08
C VAL A 756 -60.24 -15.57 -25.79
N PRO A 757 -61.01 -14.65 -25.18
CA PRO A 757 -60.63 -14.03 -23.92
C PRO A 757 -60.79 -15.02 -22.76
N ALA A 758 -59.74 -15.18 -21.96
CA ALA A 758 -59.74 -16.02 -20.76
C ALA A 758 -60.63 -15.39 -19.67
N ARG A 759 -61.59 -16.17 -19.16
CA ARG A 759 -62.39 -15.82 -17.97
C ARG A 759 -61.46 -15.79 -16.75
N SER A 760 -61.34 -14.63 -16.10
CA SER A 760 -60.68 -14.49 -14.80
C SER A 760 -61.46 -15.23 -13.71
N GLN A 761 -60.85 -16.25 -13.10
CA GLN A 761 -61.35 -16.85 -11.85
C GLN A 761 -60.67 -16.18 -10.66
N ILE A 762 -61.49 -15.71 -9.72
CA ILE A 762 -61.08 -15.16 -8.43
C ILE A 762 -60.86 -16.34 -7.47
N VAL A 763 -59.66 -16.48 -6.91
CA VAL A 763 -59.35 -17.42 -5.84
C VAL A 763 -59.32 -16.66 -4.51
N MET A 764 -60.21 -17.03 -3.58
CA MET A 764 -60.23 -16.51 -2.21
C MET A 764 -59.13 -17.16 -1.38
N LEU A 765 -58.17 -16.36 -0.90
CA LEU A 765 -57.23 -16.74 0.16
C LEU A 765 -57.76 -16.18 1.50
N GLY A 766 -57.63 -16.96 2.58
CA GLY A 766 -58.27 -16.73 3.88
C GLY A 766 -57.95 -15.40 4.60
N PRO A 767 -58.60 -15.14 5.75
CA PRO A 767 -58.63 -13.81 6.36
C PRO A 767 -57.27 -13.40 6.94
N GLY A 768 -56.66 -12.35 6.39
CA GLY A 768 -55.43 -11.74 6.92
C GLY A 768 -54.41 -11.24 5.90
N MET A 769 -54.55 -11.52 4.61
CA MET A 769 -53.62 -11.03 3.57
C MET A 769 -54.25 -9.93 2.69
N ARG A 770 -53.52 -8.84 2.44
CA ARG A 770 -53.91 -7.75 1.53
C ARG A 770 -53.97 -8.26 0.10
N GLN A 771 -55.02 -7.86 -0.63
CA GLN A 771 -55.19 -8.13 -2.06
C GLN A 771 -54.03 -7.53 -2.88
N VAL A 772 -53.33 -8.36 -3.65
CA VAL A 772 -52.39 -7.88 -4.69
C VAL A 772 -52.99 -8.23 -6.05
N ARG A 773 -53.30 -7.20 -6.83
CA ARG A 773 -53.81 -7.31 -8.20
C ARG A 773 -52.62 -7.61 -9.11
N ALA A 774 -52.58 -8.81 -9.70
CA ALA A 774 -51.62 -9.12 -10.75
C ALA A 774 -52.01 -8.36 -12.03
N VAL A 775 -51.13 -7.48 -12.51
CA VAL A 775 -51.25 -6.85 -13.83
C VAL A 775 -50.76 -7.88 -14.85
N LEU A 776 -51.62 -8.23 -15.81
CA LEU A 776 -51.27 -9.10 -16.94
C LEU A 776 -50.82 -8.23 -18.14
N PRO A 777 -50.04 -8.76 -19.09
CA PRO A 777 -49.49 -8.01 -20.24
C PRO A 777 -50.52 -7.46 -21.25
N THR A 778 -51.81 -7.46 -20.90
CA THR A 778 -52.92 -7.03 -21.75
C THR A 778 -53.73 -5.88 -21.14
N ASP A 779 -53.26 -5.29 -20.05
CA ASP A 779 -53.87 -4.09 -19.46
C ASP A 779 -53.58 -2.84 -20.33
N PRO A 780 -54.60 -2.04 -20.73
CA PRO A 780 -54.46 -0.92 -21.66
C PRO A 780 -53.74 0.32 -21.09
N ALA A 781 -53.16 0.22 -19.88
CA ALA A 781 -52.37 1.28 -19.27
C ALA A 781 -50.85 1.21 -19.59
N PHE A 782 -50.44 0.23 -20.42
CA PHE A 782 -49.06 0.11 -20.90
C PHE A 782 -48.89 0.80 -22.26
N SER A 783 -49.06 2.12 -22.31
CA SER A 783 -48.65 2.91 -23.49
C SER A 783 -48.12 4.28 -23.11
N SER A 784 -46.82 4.47 -23.31
CA SER A 784 -46.11 5.69 -23.75
C SER A 784 -44.64 5.47 -23.36
N ASP A 785 -43.73 5.19 -24.28
CA ASP A 785 -43.13 6.18 -25.17
C ASP A 785 -42.70 7.43 -24.38
N GLN A 786 -41.43 7.48 -23.98
CA GLN A 786 -40.81 8.76 -23.61
C GLN A 786 -39.31 8.74 -23.86
N ASP A 787 -39.00 9.43 -24.96
CA ASP A 787 -37.73 9.99 -25.37
C ASP A 787 -37.01 10.81 -24.29
N VAL A 788 -35.70 10.80 -24.47
CA VAL A 788 -34.68 11.71 -23.93
C VAL A 788 -35.10 13.19 -23.97
N ARG A 789 -35.03 13.90 -22.84
CA ARG A 789 -34.36 15.22 -22.70
C ARG A 789 -34.36 15.77 -21.27
N SER A 790 -33.26 16.44 -20.97
CA SER A 790 -32.93 17.28 -19.81
C SER A 790 -33.97 18.35 -19.45
N VAL A 791 -33.98 18.80 -18.18
CA VAL A 791 -33.80 20.21 -17.73
C VAL A 791 -34.32 20.42 -16.28
N ASP A 792 -33.47 21.09 -15.48
CA ASP A 792 -33.65 21.97 -14.30
C ASP A 792 -34.26 21.55 -12.94
N ALA A 793 -33.40 21.73 -11.93
CA ALA A 793 -33.52 22.39 -10.61
C ALA A 793 -34.89 22.54 -9.91
N PRO A 794 -34.85 22.55 -8.56
CA PRO A 794 -35.46 23.66 -7.84
C PRO A 794 -34.54 24.28 -6.79
N ARG A 795 -34.51 25.61 -6.82
CA ARG A 795 -33.96 26.50 -5.80
C ARG A 795 -35.08 26.89 -4.83
N GLU A 796 -34.74 26.87 -3.54
CA GLU A 796 -35.19 27.76 -2.44
C GLU A 796 -36.69 27.92 -2.08
N MET A 797 -37.00 27.56 -0.83
CA MET A 797 -37.54 28.43 0.27
C MET A 797 -37.89 27.51 1.47
N GLY A 798 -37.58 27.76 2.74
CA GLY A 798 -36.94 28.88 3.42
C GLY A 798 -36.85 28.59 4.93
N GLN A 799 -35.91 29.28 5.58
CA GLN A 799 -35.88 29.74 6.99
C GLN A 799 -36.60 28.90 8.07
N SER A 800 -35.85 28.16 8.89
CA SER A 800 -35.64 28.37 10.34
C SER A 800 -34.69 27.33 10.92
#